data_AF-A0A3F2RJL2-F1
#
_entry.id   AF-A0A3F2RJL2-F1
#
_cell.length_a   1.000
_cell.length_b   1.000
_cell.length_c   1.000
_cell.angle_alpha   90.00
_cell.angle_beta   90.00
_cell.angle_gamma   90.00
#
_symmetry.space_group_name_H-M   'P 1'
#
loop_
_entity.id
_entity.type
_entity.pdbx_description
1 polymer ?
#
loop_
_entity_poly.entity_id
_entity_poly.type
_entity_poly.pdbx_seq_one_letter_code
_entity_poly.pdbx_strand_id
1 'polypeptide(L)'
;MSASKAAFVAESKGAYGYGYGTGDHATLRVDEMRTNEFPQMENSVYLDHAGATIYSKTQLDATFRELNAELFTNPHSTIGGEHAEATNTKIEYVKRQVLAFFSASEEEYTVVFTSGATAALKLVGESFPWSQDNTFAYSMDSHTSVLGIRGYAAAHGSTVTCVGLEDLEALECGDNNNESPSTSAAWRSSAEPPERTAVGLFAYPAECNFSGVQHSLSIVDQIRAGRWKNARSANEDPLPTKWLVLLDAAKYVSTHRLDLSVHRPDFVVLSFYKIFGYPTGVGALLVRKTALSYLKKPYYGGGAVKSILASRHFTIPLGMMDGDASAGFADGTQPFLSILALRHGIHQVEMLSLKESDLMSNIAAGHVCGDDIDLVNGLPTGAAQYLLISRQSINHFNAVLQSVDSSMVVHEDAFRANFIVDGCTESFEEDQWKCVRIGDGVFDVSGPCSRCSVINLDQRTGQFNRQPLQVLSSYRRQRSSIFFGQFLTARTRDHLESPLSLRTAVDSDGAIWLRMPNPQVFFDMSVGGAPVGRVTFELFADKVPKTAENFRALCTGEKGVGRSGKPLHYKGSAFHRVIPNFMCQGGDFTRGNGTGGESIYGEKFPDENFMLKHKGEGILSMANAGPNTNGSQFFICTVETSWLDGKHVVFGRVVDGMDIVKSIESVGSQSGQTKKPVVIANCGQL
;
A
#
# COMPACT_ATOMS: atom_id res chain seq x y z
N MET A 1 -12.83 -6.09 -34.36
CA MET A 1 -13.69 -5.63 -33.25
C MET A 1 -15.15 -5.65 -33.70
N SER A 2 -16.08 -6.10 -32.86
CA SER A 2 -17.51 -6.02 -33.18
C SER A 2 -17.98 -4.56 -33.22
N ALA A 3 -18.99 -4.27 -34.03
CA ALA A 3 -19.58 -2.92 -34.12
C ALA A 3 -20.09 -2.39 -32.76
N SER A 4 -20.52 -3.28 -31.86
CA SER A 4 -20.96 -2.89 -30.50
C SER A 4 -19.80 -2.54 -29.57
N LYS A 5 -18.67 -3.24 -29.62
CA LYS A 5 -17.46 -2.86 -28.84
C LYS A 5 -16.90 -1.54 -29.36
N ALA A 6 -16.86 -1.35 -30.68
CA ALA A 6 -16.44 -0.09 -31.28
C ALA A 6 -17.36 1.08 -30.88
N ALA A 7 -18.68 0.87 -30.87
CA ALA A 7 -19.64 1.86 -30.40
C ALA A 7 -19.46 2.18 -28.91
N PHE A 8 -19.33 1.18 -28.04
CA PHE A 8 -19.09 1.36 -26.60
C PHE A 8 -17.76 2.06 -26.30
N VAL A 9 -16.67 1.71 -27.00
CA VAL A 9 -15.35 2.36 -26.87
C VAL A 9 -15.38 3.80 -27.38
N ALA A 10 -16.11 4.06 -28.46
CA ALA A 10 -16.31 5.41 -29.01
C ALA A 10 -17.17 6.28 -28.07
N GLU A 11 -18.23 5.70 -27.49
CA GLU A 11 -19.13 6.35 -26.54
C GLU A 11 -18.43 6.62 -25.20
N SER A 12 -17.56 5.70 -24.76
CA SER A 12 -16.69 5.88 -23.58
C SER A 12 -15.44 6.73 -23.84
N LYS A 13 -15.22 7.22 -25.07
CA LYS A 13 -14.08 8.07 -25.48
C LYS A 13 -12.72 7.58 -24.98
N GLY A 14 -12.48 6.27 -25.02
CA GLY A 14 -11.21 5.68 -24.58
C GLY A 14 -11.10 5.37 -23.08
N ALA A 15 -12.21 5.37 -22.32
CA ALA A 15 -12.22 4.96 -20.90
C ALA A 15 -12.24 3.42 -20.69
N TYR A 16 -11.99 2.63 -21.74
CA TYR A 16 -11.88 1.17 -21.66
C TYR A 16 -10.41 0.77 -21.50
N GLY A 17 -10.01 0.47 -20.26
CA GLY A 17 -8.60 0.41 -19.84
C GLY A 17 -8.20 1.66 -19.05
N TYR A 18 -7.02 1.66 -18.42
CA TYR A 18 -6.47 2.84 -17.73
C TYR A 18 -6.14 3.92 -18.77
N GLY A 19 -7.16 4.66 -19.21
CA GLY A 19 -7.12 5.51 -20.38
C GLY A 19 -6.31 6.79 -20.18
N TYR A 20 -5.09 6.80 -20.71
CA TYR A 20 -4.32 8.01 -20.92
C TYR A 20 -3.53 7.89 -22.23
N GLY A 21 -4.18 8.27 -23.34
CA GLY A 21 -3.54 8.40 -24.64
C GLY A 21 -4.49 9.10 -25.63
N THR A 22 -3.99 10.06 -26.41
CA THR A 22 -4.73 10.63 -27.54
C THR A 22 -4.39 9.87 -28.81
N GLY A 23 -5.39 9.32 -29.51
CA GLY A 23 -5.22 8.58 -30.78
C GLY A 23 -5.48 7.08 -30.65
N ASP A 24 -5.00 6.29 -31.62
CA ASP A 24 -5.15 4.82 -31.72
C ASP A 24 -4.55 4.02 -30.55
N HIS A 25 -4.00 4.70 -29.54
CA HIS A 25 -3.26 4.12 -28.41
C HIS A 25 -4.05 4.02 -27.10
N ALA A 26 -5.29 4.53 -27.03
CA ALA A 26 -6.13 4.47 -25.83
C ALA A 26 -6.65 3.03 -25.48
N THR A 27 -6.37 2.06 -26.35
CA THR A 27 -6.92 0.70 -26.36
C THR A 27 -5.98 -0.37 -25.81
N LEU A 28 -4.76 -0.05 -25.39
CA LEU A 28 -3.66 -1.02 -25.42
C LEU A 28 -3.52 -1.89 -24.15
N ARG A 29 -3.73 -1.40 -22.92
CA ARG A 29 -3.29 -2.14 -21.70
C ARG A 29 -4.00 -3.49 -21.41
N VAL A 30 -5.33 -3.55 -21.49
CA VAL A 30 -6.09 -4.80 -21.21
C VAL A 30 -6.20 -5.66 -22.46
N ASP A 31 -6.37 -5.05 -23.64
CA ASP A 31 -6.48 -5.82 -24.87
C ASP A 31 -5.13 -6.45 -25.28
N GLU A 32 -3.98 -5.80 -25.04
CA GLU A 32 -2.65 -6.43 -25.23
C GLU A 32 -2.39 -7.53 -24.21
N MET A 33 -2.68 -7.31 -22.91
CA MET A 33 -2.55 -8.36 -21.90
C MET A 33 -3.46 -9.55 -22.24
N ARG A 34 -4.70 -9.31 -22.67
CA ARG A 34 -5.60 -10.37 -23.15
C ARG A 34 -5.03 -11.09 -24.37
N THR A 35 -4.44 -10.37 -25.32
CA THR A 35 -3.89 -10.95 -26.55
C THR A 35 -2.65 -11.78 -26.27
N ASN A 36 -1.75 -11.29 -25.41
CA ASN A 36 -0.44 -11.89 -25.15
C ASN A 36 -0.51 -12.98 -24.07
N GLU A 37 -1.23 -12.73 -22.98
CA GLU A 37 -1.29 -13.64 -21.83
C GLU A 37 -2.51 -14.57 -21.86
N PHE A 38 -3.60 -14.18 -22.52
CA PHE A 38 -4.85 -14.96 -22.56
C PHE A 38 -5.39 -15.16 -23.99
N PRO A 39 -4.58 -15.61 -24.96
CA PRO A 39 -5.01 -15.75 -26.36
C PRO A 39 -6.24 -16.65 -26.54
N GLN A 40 -6.47 -17.60 -25.63
CA GLN A 40 -7.67 -18.44 -25.60
C GLN A 40 -8.99 -17.66 -25.36
N MET A 41 -8.90 -16.41 -24.89
CA MET A 41 -10.06 -15.53 -24.74
C MET A 41 -10.38 -14.74 -26.02
N GLU A 42 -9.64 -14.97 -27.11
CA GLU A 42 -9.92 -14.31 -28.38
C GLU A 42 -11.38 -14.59 -28.80
N ASN A 43 -12.11 -13.52 -29.12
CA ASN A 43 -13.53 -13.56 -29.48
C ASN A 43 -14.47 -14.16 -28.41
N SER A 44 -14.02 -14.27 -27.15
CA SER A 44 -14.78 -14.85 -26.04
C SER A 44 -14.91 -13.88 -24.87
N VAL A 45 -16.06 -13.95 -24.18
CA VAL A 45 -16.33 -13.22 -22.95
C VAL A 45 -16.41 -14.22 -21.80
N TYR A 46 -15.46 -14.17 -20.88
CA TYR A 46 -15.40 -15.06 -19.72
C TYR A 46 -15.82 -14.31 -18.46
N LEU A 47 -16.89 -14.77 -17.82
CA LEU A 47 -17.46 -14.15 -16.61
C LEU A 47 -17.58 -15.17 -15.46
N ASP A 48 -16.86 -16.28 -15.53
CA ASP A 48 -16.93 -17.38 -14.56
C ASP A 48 -15.70 -17.45 -13.63
N HIS A 49 -15.06 -16.31 -13.37
CA HIS A 49 -13.88 -16.22 -12.50
C HIS A 49 -14.13 -16.70 -11.06
N ALA A 50 -15.38 -16.66 -10.58
CA ALA A 50 -15.76 -17.21 -9.27
C ALA A 50 -15.74 -18.75 -9.26
N GLY A 51 -16.02 -19.38 -10.40
CA GLY A 51 -15.92 -20.83 -10.60
C GLY A 51 -14.47 -21.28 -10.74
N ALA A 52 -13.77 -20.74 -11.74
CA ALA A 52 -12.36 -20.98 -12.04
C ALA A 52 -11.74 -19.73 -12.67
N THR A 53 -10.46 -19.44 -12.43
CA THR A 53 -9.80 -18.38 -13.21
C THR A 53 -9.10 -18.97 -14.43
N ILE A 54 -8.71 -18.09 -15.36
CA ILE A 54 -7.99 -18.47 -16.57
C ILE A 54 -6.49 -18.40 -16.29
N TYR A 55 -5.75 -19.39 -16.77
CA TYR A 55 -4.29 -19.42 -16.71
C TYR A 55 -3.64 -18.54 -17.78
N SER A 56 -2.47 -17.99 -17.47
CA SER A 56 -1.71 -17.19 -18.42
C SER A 56 -0.85 -18.07 -19.33
N LYS A 57 -0.60 -17.60 -20.56
CA LYS A 57 0.33 -18.22 -21.50
C LYS A 57 1.74 -18.27 -20.92
N THR A 58 2.21 -17.19 -20.28
CA THR A 58 3.55 -17.13 -19.69
C THR A 58 3.74 -18.17 -18.59
N GLN A 59 2.75 -18.36 -17.71
CA GLN A 59 2.77 -19.41 -16.69
C GLN A 59 2.88 -20.81 -17.30
N LEU A 60 2.11 -21.08 -18.36
CA LEU A 60 2.15 -22.36 -19.05
C LEU A 60 3.50 -22.59 -19.72
N ASP A 61 4.00 -21.62 -20.48
CA ASP A 61 5.29 -21.71 -21.18
C ASP A 61 6.43 -21.98 -20.20
N ALA A 62 6.43 -21.32 -19.03
CA ALA A 62 7.41 -21.55 -17.97
C ALA A 62 7.30 -22.97 -17.39
N THR A 63 6.09 -23.44 -17.14
CA THR A 63 5.84 -24.81 -16.64
C THR A 63 6.33 -25.85 -17.66
N PHE A 64 5.97 -25.73 -18.93
CA PHE A 64 6.38 -26.68 -19.97
C PHE A 64 7.90 -26.67 -20.19
N ARG A 65 8.54 -25.50 -20.10
CA ARG A 65 10.00 -25.40 -20.19
C ARG A 65 10.69 -26.18 -19.08
N GLU A 66 10.22 -26.05 -17.84
CA GLU A 66 10.74 -26.81 -16.70
C GLU A 66 10.55 -28.31 -16.88
N LEU A 67 9.35 -28.75 -17.26
CA LEU A 67 9.04 -30.18 -17.45
C LEU A 67 9.90 -30.81 -18.56
N ASN A 68 10.29 -30.05 -19.58
CA ASN A 68 11.17 -30.52 -20.65
C ASN A 68 12.66 -30.49 -20.28
N ALA A 69 13.05 -29.62 -19.34
CA ALA A 69 14.45 -29.41 -18.96
C ALA A 69 14.91 -30.29 -17.80
N GLU A 70 13.99 -30.73 -16.93
CA GLU A 70 14.31 -31.38 -15.67
C GLU A 70 13.73 -32.79 -15.56
N LEU A 71 14.45 -33.67 -14.85
CA LEU A 71 13.97 -35.00 -14.51
C LEU A 71 13.24 -34.97 -13.16
N PHE A 72 11.96 -35.35 -13.17
CA PHE A 72 11.16 -35.51 -11.94
C PHE A 72 10.89 -36.98 -11.65
N THR A 73 11.37 -37.44 -10.51
CA THR A 73 11.09 -38.79 -9.99
C THR A 73 9.96 -38.74 -8.97
N ASN A 74 9.43 -39.91 -8.59
CA ASN A 74 8.44 -39.97 -7.52
C ASN A 74 9.05 -39.37 -6.23
N PRO A 75 8.35 -38.50 -5.48
CA PRO A 75 8.88 -37.85 -4.28
C PRO A 75 9.36 -38.82 -3.19
N HIS A 76 8.83 -40.05 -3.17
CA HIS A 76 9.23 -41.10 -2.22
C HIS A 76 10.46 -41.91 -2.69
N SER A 77 10.97 -41.64 -3.89
CA SER A 77 12.18 -42.28 -4.41
C SER A 77 13.43 -41.53 -3.96
N THR A 78 14.41 -42.24 -3.39
CA THR A 78 15.72 -41.66 -3.04
C THR A 78 16.66 -41.53 -4.24
N ILE A 79 16.11 -41.51 -5.46
CA ILE A 79 16.89 -41.43 -6.70
C ILE A 79 17.20 -39.95 -6.95
N GLY A 80 18.31 -39.50 -6.38
CA GLY A 80 18.95 -38.22 -6.63
C GLY A 80 20.45 -38.40 -6.38
N GLY A 81 21.26 -38.40 -7.44
CA GLY A 81 22.71 -38.36 -7.31
C GLY A 81 23.18 -36.94 -7.00
N GLU A 82 24.50 -36.71 -6.97
CA GLU A 82 25.11 -35.38 -6.77
C GLU A 82 24.66 -34.31 -7.79
N HIS A 83 24.00 -34.71 -8.88
CA HIS A 83 23.69 -33.87 -10.05
C HIS A 83 22.19 -33.59 -10.23
N ALA A 84 21.30 -34.07 -9.35
CA ALA A 84 19.86 -33.85 -9.45
C ALA A 84 19.20 -33.70 -8.07
N GLU A 85 18.58 -32.55 -7.84
CA GLU A 85 17.78 -32.31 -6.64
C GLU A 85 16.55 -33.23 -6.62
N ALA A 86 16.29 -33.85 -5.46
CA ALA A 86 15.14 -34.72 -5.30
C ALA A 86 13.81 -33.95 -5.45
N THR A 87 12.81 -34.55 -6.12
CA THR A 87 11.48 -33.95 -6.31
C THR A 87 10.85 -33.51 -4.99
N ASN A 88 11.07 -34.25 -3.90
CA ASN A 88 10.56 -33.89 -2.57
C ASN A 88 11.12 -32.56 -2.05
N THR A 89 12.41 -32.29 -2.26
CA THR A 89 13.02 -31.00 -1.88
C THR A 89 12.37 -29.84 -2.63
N LYS A 90 12.06 -30.03 -3.91
CA LYS A 90 11.36 -29.02 -4.72
C LYS A 90 9.92 -28.80 -4.25
N ILE A 91 9.21 -29.86 -3.81
CA ILE A 91 7.88 -29.74 -3.20
C ILE A 91 7.97 -28.92 -1.91
N GLU A 92 8.94 -29.19 -1.04
CA GLU A 92 9.15 -28.42 0.18
C GLU A 92 9.44 -26.94 -0.12
N TYR A 93 10.24 -26.66 -1.14
CA TYR A 93 10.45 -25.27 -1.60
C TYR A 93 9.13 -24.60 -2.02
N VAL A 94 8.27 -25.30 -2.77
CA VAL A 94 6.95 -24.76 -3.13
C VAL A 94 6.06 -24.55 -1.90
N LYS A 95 6.09 -25.43 -0.89
CA LYS A 95 5.35 -25.21 0.37
C LYS A 95 5.77 -23.88 1.02
N ARG A 96 7.08 -23.59 1.06
CA ARG A 96 7.60 -22.32 1.58
C ARG A 96 7.12 -21.12 0.76
N GLN A 97 7.14 -21.23 -0.56
CA GLN A 97 6.62 -20.17 -1.44
C GLN A 97 5.12 -19.94 -1.23
N VAL A 98 4.33 -20.99 -1.03
CA VAL A 98 2.90 -20.88 -0.70
C VAL A 98 2.69 -20.18 0.64
N LEU A 99 3.46 -20.52 1.67
CA LEU A 99 3.39 -19.85 2.98
C LEU A 99 3.76 -18.37 2.86
N ALA A 100 4.87 -18.07 2.17
CA ALA A 100 5.30 -16.69 1.91
C ALA A 100 4.25 -15.89 1.14
N PHE A 101 3.62 -16.49 0.13
CA PHE A 101 2.56 -15.85 -0.67
C PHE A 101 1.37 -15.38 0.18
N PHE A 102 1.10 -16.06 1.30
CA PHE A 102 0.06 -15.71 2.28
C PHE A 102 0.59 -15.05 3.56
N SER A 103 1.85 -14.60 3.57
CA SER A 103 2.50 -14.01 4.74
C SER A 103 2.42 -14.89 6.01
N ALA A 104 2.44 -16.21 5.82
CA ALA A 104 2.37 -17.19 6.89
C ALA A 104 3.78 -17.62 7.31
N SER A 105 4.07 -17.54 8.61
CA SER A 105 5.35 -18.02 9.14
C SER A 105 5.45 -19.55 9.06
N GLU A 106 6.58 -20.06 8.53
CA GLU A 106 6.92 -21.50 8.54
C GLU A 106 7.05 -22.06 9.96
N GLU A 107 7.27 -21.23 10.97
CA GLU A 107 7.30 -21.66 12.37
C GLU A 107 5.90 -22.00 12.88
N GLU A 108 4.90 -21.23 12.42
CA GLU A 108 3.53 -21.27 12.94
C GLU A 108 2.58 -22.13 12.09
N TYR A 109 2.73 -22.07 10.77
CA TYR A 109 1.87 -22.75 9.80
C TYR A 109 2.62 -23.86 9.06
N THR A 110 1.85 -24.79 8.51
CA THR A 110 2.31 -25.76 7.52
C THR A 110 1.26 -25.91 6.42
N VAL A 111 1.66 -26.50 5.29
CA VAL A 111 0.82 -26.70 4.10
C VAL A 111 0.54 -28.18 3.91
N VAL A 112 -0.74 -28.54 3.90
CA VAL A 112 -1.20 -29.85 3.43
C VAL A 112 -1.83 -29.67 2.06
N PHE A 113 -1.16 -30.13 1.00
CA PHE A 113 -1.73 -30.11 -0.34
C PHE A 113 -2.89 -31.09 -0.46
N THR A 114 -3.98 -30.64 -1.04
CA THR A 114 -5.19 -31.41 -1.33
C THR A 114 -5.58 -31.24 -2.78
N SER A 115 -6.65 -31.89 -3.24
CA SER A 115 -7.15 -31.68 -4.61
C SER A 115 -7.92 -30.36 -4.81
N GLY A 116 -8.13 -29.58 -3.74
CA GLY A 116 -8.92 -28.34 -3.74
C GLY A 116 -9.47 -28.00 -2.35
N ALA A 117 -10.11 -26.84 -2.23
CA ALA A 117 -10.74 -26.38 -0.99
C ALA A 117 -11.75 -27.41 -0.43
N THR A 118 -12.57 -28.04 -1.28
CA THR A 118 -13.52 -29.08 -0.85
C THR A 118 -12.82 -30.29 -0.24
N ALA A 119 -11.68 -30.73 -0.79
CA ALA A 119 -10.92 -31.84 -0.22
C ALA A 119 -10.24 -31.46 1.11
N ALA A 120 -9.80 -30.21 1.24
CA ALA A 120 -9.30 -29.67 2.51
C ALA A 120 -10.41 -29.59 3.58
N LEU A 121 -11.60 -29.10 3.22
CA LEU A 121 -12.77 -29.09 4.11
C LEU A 121 -13.18 -30.49 4.54
N LYS A 122 -13.21 -31.44 3.60
CA LYS A 122 -13.49 -32.85 3.90
C LYS A 122 -12.43 -33.42 4.85
N LEU A 123 -11.15 -33.15 4.61
CA LEU A 123 -10.06 -33.62 5.47
C LEU A 123 -10.19 -33.09 6.90
N VAL A 124 -10.54 -31.81 7.08
CA VAL A 124 -10.84 -31.27 8.41
C VAL A 124 -12.06 -31.97 9.00
N GLY A 125 -13.16 -32.06 8.25
CA GLY A 125 -14.39 -32.71 8.69
C GLY A 125 -14.21 -34.16 9.11
N GLU A 126 -13.44 -34.97 8.39
CA GLU A 126 -13.24 -36.39 8.73
C GLU A 126 -12.21 -36.61 9.84
N SER A 127 -11.30 -35.66 10.05
CA SER A 127 -10.20 -35.78 11.02
C SER A 127 -10.46 -35.04 12.33
N PHE A 128 -11.42 -34.12 12.38
CA PHE A 128 -11.74 -33.38 13.59
C PHE A 128 -12.29 -34.33 14.68
N PRO A 129 -11.96 -34.14 15.97
CA PRO A 129 -12.21 -35.14 17.01
C PRO A 129 -13.65 -35.09 17.53
N TRP A 130 -14.65 -35.22 16.65
CA TRP A 130 -16.07 -35.08 16.98
C TRP A 130 -16.53 -35.97 18.14
N SER A 131 -17.40 -35.42 18.98
CA SER A 131 -18.00 -36.09 20.13
C SER A 131 -19.27 -35.34 20.56
N GLN A 132 -20.04 -35.91 21.49
CA GLN A 132 -21.23 -35.26 22.07
C GLN A 132 -20.90 -33.94 22.77
N ASP A 133 -19.67 -33.76 23.23
CA ASP A 133 -19.21 -32.54 23.90
C ASP A 133 -18.83 -31.43 22.91
N ASN A 134 -18.61 -31.75 21.63
CA ASN A 134 -18.11 -30.79 20.65
C ASN A 134 -19.22 -30.03 19.92
N THR A 135 -18.83 -28.95 19.23
CA THR A 135 -19.76 -28.12 18.45
C THR A 135 -19.17 -27.73 17.11
N PHE A 136 -20.00 -27.78 16.07
CA PHE A 136 -19.70 -27.22 14.76
C PHE A 136 -20.62 -26.03 14.50
N ALA A 137 -20.04 -24.83 14.44
CA ALA A 137 -20.74 -23.61 14.06
C ALA A 137 -20.31 -23.21 12.63
N TYR A 138 -21.25 -22.79 11.79
CA TYR A 138 -20.95 -22.30 10.45
C TYR A 138 -21.85 -21.13 10.07
N SER A 139 -21.34 -20.17 9.30
CA SER A 139 -22.14 -19.03 8.83
C SER A 139 -23.17 -19.44 7.77
N MET A 140 -24.31 -18.75 7.74
CA MET A 140 -25.43 -19.06 6.84
C MET A 140 -25.05 -19.02 5.36
N ASP A 141 -24.08 -18.18 4.99
CA ASP A 141 -23.58 -17.98 3.62
C ASP A 141 -22.42 -18.92 3.24
N SER A 142 -22.06 -19.85 4.12
CA SER A 142 -21.01 -20.83 3.88
C SER A 142 -21.28 -21.69 2.65
N HIS A 143 -20.23 -21.93 1.85
CA HIS A 143 -20.31 -22.80 0.68
C HIS A 143 -20.76 -24.22 1.02
N THR A 144 -21.42 -24.90 0.08
CA THR A 144 -21.97 -26.27 0.27
C THR A 144 -20.96 -27.28 0.80
N SER A 145 -19.68 -27.12 0.46
CA SER A 145 -18.59 -27.97 0.98
C SER A 145 -18.36 -27.82 2.49
N VAL A 146 -18.51 -26.60 3.05
CA VAL A 146 -18.46 -26.36 4.50
C VAL A 146 -19.65 -27.04 5.17
N LEU A 147 -20.84 -26.93 4.56
CA LEU A 147 -22.07 -27.57 5.06
C LEU A 147 -21.97 -29.10 5.11
N GLY A 148 -21.09 -29.70 4.31
CA GLY A 148 -20.81 -31.14 4.33
C GLY A 148 -20.20 -31.62 5.66
N ILE A 149 -19.50 -30.75 6.39
CA ILE A 149 -18.89 -31.08 7.70
C ILE A 149 -19.95 -31.45 8.74
N ARG A 150 -21.18 -30.91 8.61
CA ARG A 150 -22.32 -31.24 9.48
C ARG A 150 -22.57 -32.74 9.57
N GLY A 151 -22.36 -33.49 8.48
CA GLY A 151 -22.53 -34.93 8.46
C GLY A 151 -21.59 -35.66 9.41
N TYR A 152 -20.31 -35.27 9.44
CA TYR A 152 -19.31 -35.83 10.35
C TYR A 152 -19.61 -35.46 11.81
N ALA A 153 -19.94 -34.19 12.07
CA ALA A 153 -20.29 -33.70 13.40
C ALA A 153 -21.53 -34.43 13.96
N ALA A 154 -22.62 -34.48 13.19
CA ALA A 154 -23.87 -35.12 13.59
C ALA A 154 -23.72 -36.63 13.81
N ALA A 155 -22.91 -37.32 12.99
CA ALA A 155 -22.65 -38.76 13.13
C ALA A 155 -22.00 -39.14 14.49
N HIS A 156 -21.35 -38.19 15.15
CA HIS A 156 -20.72 -38.36 16.45
C HIS A 156 -21.48 -37.67 17.59
N GLY A 157 -22.71 -37.19 17.31
CA GLY A 157 -23.56 -36.51 18.28
C GLY A 157 -23.13 -35.09 18.65
N SER A 158 -22.22 -34.46 17.90
CA SER A 158 -21.84 -33.07 18.14
C SER A 158 -22.99 -32.11 17.86
N THR A 159 -23.02 -30.99 18.58
CA THR A 159 -23.97 -29.90 18.30
C THR A 159 -23.63 -29.23 16.97
N VAL A 160 -24.62 -28.93 16.14
CA VAL A 160 -24.44 -28.24 14.86
C VAL A 160 -25.27 -26.97 14.86
N THR A 161 -24.64 -25.82 14.63
CA THR A 161 -25.26 -24.49 14.73
C THR A 161 -25.02 -23.70 13.45
N CYS A 162 -26.10 -23.17 12.86
CA CYS A 162 -26.03 -22.20 11.77
C CYS A 162 -26.01 -20.79 12.37
N VAL A 163 -25.06 -19.96 11.96
CA VAL A 163 -24.89 -18.58 12.45
C VAL A 163 -25.48 -17.62 11.43
N GLY A 164 -26.39 -16.73 11.87
CA GLY A 164 -26.99 -15.72 11.02
C GLY A 164 -25.98 -14.68 10.55
N LEU A 165 -26.27 -13.98 9.46
CA LEU A 165 -25.41 -12.90 8.97
C LEU A 165 -25.32 -11.75 9.97
N GLU A 166 -26.44 -11.38 10.61
CA GLU A 166 -26.48 -10.35 11.65
C GLU A 166 -25.59 -10.69 12.86
N ASP A 167 -25.58 -11.96 13.28
CA ASP A 167 -24.71 -12.44 14.36
C ASP A 167 -23.23 -12.41 13.97
N LEU A 168 -22.94 -12.71 12.70
CA LEU A 168 -21.58 -12.66 12.16
C LEU A 168 -21.09 -11.21 12.04
N GLU A 169 -21.93 -10.30 11.55
CA GLU A 169 -21.66 -8.85 11.50
C GLU A 169 -21.46 -8.25 12.90
N ALA A 170 -22.23 -8.69 13.90
CA ALA A 170 -22.05 -8.25 15.28
C ALA A 170 -20.66 -8.64 15.84
N LEU A 171 -20.08 -9.76 15.39
CA LEU A 171 -18.69 -10.12 15.72
C LEU A 171 -17.71 -9.17 15.03
N GLU A 172 -18.01 -8.62 13.86
CA GLU A 172 -17.13 -7.67 13.15
C GLU A 172 -17.04 -6.32 13.85
N CYS A 173 -18.17 -5.76 14.28
CA CYS A 173 -18.25 -4.43 14.91
C CYS A 173 -17.70 -4.38 16.34
N GLY A 174 -17.50 -5.54 16.98
CA GLY A 174 -17.08 -5.62 18.37
C GLY A 174 -18.11 -5.05 19.37
N ASP A 175 -19.39 -4.99 18.96
CA ASP A 175 -20.44 -4.32 19.73
C ASP A 175 -20.69 -5.02 21.08
N ASN A 176 -20.42 -4.27 22.15
CA ASN A 176 -20.39 -4.69 23.55
C ASN A 176 -21.78 -4.83 24.20
N ASN A 177 -22.81 -5.27 23.47
CA ASN A 177 -24.15 -5.44 24.04
C ASN A 177 -24.42 -6.83 24.63
N ASN A 178 -23.45 -7.74 24.61
CA ASN A 178 -23.51 -8.99 25.35
C ASN A 178 -22.39 -9.05 26.39
N GLU A 179 -22.82 -8.93 27.66
CA GLU A 179 -22.18 -9.30 28.92
C GLU A 179 -20.76 -9.88 28.84
N SER A 180 -19.90 -9.36 29.74
CA SER A 180 -18.67 -9.92 30.32
C SER A 180 -18.00 -11.07 29.54
N PRO A 181 -16.69 -10.96 29.23
CA PRO A 181 -15.93 -12.05 28.61
C PRO A 181 -16.30 -13.39 29.24
N SER A 182 -16.67 -14.37 28.40
CA SER A 182 -16.98 -15.71 28.90
C SER A 182 -15.84 -16.17 29.82
N THR A 183 -16.16 -17.02 30.80
CA THR A 183 -15.19 -17.56 31.75
C THR A 183 -13.88 -17.97 31.06
N SER A 184 -13.89 -18.42 29.80
CA SER A 184 -12.69 -18.68 28.98
C SER A 184 -11.60 -17.57 28.95
N ALA A 185 -11.94 -16.28 29.03
CA ALA A 185 -10.97 -15.19 29.03
C ALA A 185 -10.23 -15.04 30.37
N ALA A 186 -10.86 -15.41 31.49
CA ALA A 186 -10.26 -15.36 32.82
C ALA A 186 -9.17 -16.42 33.03
N TRP A 187 -9.07 -17.43 32.15
CA TRP A 187 -8.23 -18.62 32.36
C TRP A 187 -6.84 -18.47 31.76
N ARG A 188 -6.59 -17.43 30.93
CA ARG A 188 -5.22 -17.11 30.50
C ARG A 188 -4.31 -16.72 31.67
N SER A 189 -4.87 -16.47 32.86
CA SER A 189 -4.16 -16.22 34.12
C SER A 189 -3.92 -17.49 34.97
N SER A 190 -4.52 -18.63 34.64
CA SER A 190 -4.50 -19.84 35.46
C SER A 190 -3.77 -20.96 34.71
N ALA A 191 -2.72 -21.52 35.32
CA ALA A 191 -1.73 -22.36 34.65
C ALA A 191 -2.23 -23.76 34.21
N GLU A 192 -3.47 -24.16 34.53
CA GLU A 192 -4.00 -25.46 34.11
C GLU A 192 -5.47 -25.36 33.62
N PRO A 193 -5.79 -25.90 32.42
CA PRO A 193 -7.17 -25.99 31.94
C PRO A 193 -7.99 -26.99 32.78
N PRO A 194 -9.34 -26.87 32.80
CA PRO A 194 -10.19 -27.77 33.57
C PRO A 194 -10.13 -29.18 32.99
N GLU A 195 -10.35 -30.20 33.83
CA GLU A 195 -10.26 -31.63 33.47
C GLU A 195 -11.11 -32.05 32.25
N ARG A 196 -12.16 -31.28 31.91
CA ARG A 196 -12.97 -31.45 30.69
C ARG A 196 -13.23 -30.10 30.00
N THR A 197 -12.64 -29.91 28.82
CA THR A 197 -12.89 -28.76 27.93
C THR A 197 -13.45 -29.26 26.60
N ALA A 198 -14.60 -28.73 26.17
CA ALA A 198 -15.18 -29.01 24.85
C ALA A 198 -14.36 -28.34 23.75
N VAL A 199 -14.37 -28.89 22.54
CA VAL A 199 -13.72 -28.27 21.37
C VAL A 199 -14.78 -27.90 20.34
N GLY A 200 -14.79 -26.62 19.94
CA GLY A 200 -15.67 -26.09 18.91
C GLY A 200 -14.90 -25.82 17.61
N LEU A 201 -15.51 -26.11 16.46
CA LEU A 201 -15.04 -25.65 15.15
C LEU A 201 -16.00 -24.59 14.62
N PHE A 202 -15.51 -23.37 14.39
CA PHE A 202 -16.29 -22.29 13.78
C PHE A 202 -15.80 -22.08 12.35
N ALA A 203 -16.70 -22.22 11.37
CA ALA A 203 -16.38 -22.06 9.96
C ALA A 203 -17.13 -20.86 9.34
N TYR A 204 -16.43 -20.03 8.57
CA TYR A 204 -17.06 -18.97 7.78
C TYR A 204 -16.22 -18.67 6.52
N PRO A 205 -16.84 -18.18 5.44
CA PRO A 205 -16.10 -17.75 4.27
C PRO A 205 -15.48 -16.37 4.51
N ALA A 206 -14.26 -16.16 4.03
CA ALA A 206 -13.69 -14.81 3.95
C ALA A 206 -14.43 -13.95 2.91
N GLU A 207 -14.94 -14.59 1.84
CA GLU A 207 -15.81 -13.96 0.84
C GLU A 207 -16.83 -14.98 0.35
N CYS A 208 -18.12 -14.61 0.38
CA CYS A 208 -19.19 -15.47 -0.11
C CYS A 208 -19.09 -15.62 -1.64
N ASN A 209 -19.07 -16.85 -2.14
CA ASN A 209 -18.99 -17.11 -3.58
C ASN A 209 -20.28 -16.79 -4.34
N PHE A 210 -21.40 -16.57 -3.64
CA PHE A 210 -22.69 -16.25 -4.23
C PHE A 210 -23.00 -14.74 -4.18
N SER A 211 -22.94 -14.13 -2.99
CA SER A 211 -23.26 -12.71 -2.83
C SER A 211 -22.07 -11.77 -3.08
N GLY A 212 -20.83 -12.28 -3.00
CA GLY A 212 -19.62 -11.46 -3.03
C GLY A 212 -19.37 -10.66 -1.75
N VAL A 213 -20.18 -10.86 -0.70
CA VAL A 213 -19.97 -10.23 0.62
C VAL A 213 -18.63 -10.69 1.19
N GLN A 214 -17.86 -9.73 1.68
CA GLN A 214 -16.56 -9.96 2.31
C GLN A 214 -16.70 -9.79 3.81
N HIS A 215 -16.25 -10.80 4.55
CA HIS A 215 -16.29 -10.79 6.00
C HIS A 215 -14.98 -10.31 6.58
N SER A 216 -15.06 -9.55 7.68
CA SER A 216 -13.88 -9.08 8.38
C SER A 216 -13.05 -10.26 8.90
N LEU A 217 -11.75 -10.26 8.59
CA LEU A 217 -10.83 -11.27 9.15
C LEU A 217 -10.64 -11.12 10.67
N SER A 218 -11.02 -9.97 11.25
CA SER A 218 -11.01 -9.75 12.70
C SER A 218 -11.93 -10.72 13.46
N ILE A 219 -12.96 -11.29 12.82
CA ILE A 219 -13.84 -12.32 13.39
C ILE A 219 -13.01 -13.48 13.97
N VAL A 220 -11.91 -13.86 13.30
CA VAL A 220 -10.98 -14.89 13.79
C VAL A 220 -10.55 -14.59 15.22
N ASP A 221 -10.15 -13.35 15.49
CA ASP A 221 -9.64 -12.93 16.80
C ASP A 221 -10.75 -12.85 17.83
N GLN A 222 -11.96 -12.45 17.43
CA GLN A 222 -13.12 -12.36 18.32
C GLN A 222 -13.58 -13.74 18.79
N ILE A 223 -13.63 -14.72 17.89
CA ILE A 223 -13.97 -16.11 18.24
C ILE A 223 -12.91 -16.67 19.17
N ARG A 224 -11.62 -16.47 18.86
CA ARG A 224 -10.51 -16.93 19.69
C ARG A 224 -10.42 -16.20 21.05
N ALA A 225 -10.95 -14.99 21.14
CA ALA A 225 -11.13 -14.27 22.39
C ALA A 225 -12.31 -14.78 23.23
N GLY A 226 -13.08 -15.74 22.73
CA GLY A 226 -14.20 -16.36 23.46
C GLY A 226 -15.46 -15.50 23.49
N ARG A 227 -15.61 -14.56 22.53
CA ARG A 227 -16.81 -13.70 22.42
C ARG A 227 -18.00 -14.42 21.79
N TRP A 228 -17.77 -15.51 21.06
CA TRP A 228 -18.84 -16.36 20.56
C TRP A 228 -19.32 -17.32 21.66
N LYS A 229 -20.60 -17.23 22.04
CA LYS A 229 -21.25 -18.11 23.01
C LYS A 229 -22.00 -19.21 22.28
N ASN A 230 -21.84 -20.45 22.74
CA ASN A 230 -22.54 -21.61 22.17
C ASN A 230 -24.03 -21.54 22.56
N ALA A 231 -24.94 -21.61 21.60
CA ALA A 231 -26.38 -21.72 21.86
C ALA A 231 -26.72 -23.16 22.27
N ARG A 232 -26.29 -23.60 23.46
CA ARG A 232 -26.83 -24.82 24.08
C ARG A 232 -28.15 -24.51 24.77
N SER A 233 -29.05 -25.49 24.76
CA SER A 233 -30.33 -25.45 25.47
C SER A 233 -30.16 -24.96 26.91
N ALA A 234 -31.04 -24.08 27.36
CA ALA A 234 -30.97 -23.32 28.63
C ALA A 234 -30.96 -24.16 29.94
N ASN A 235 -30.81 -25.49 29.86
CA ASN A 235 -31.02 -26.42 30.97
C ASN A 235 -29.77 -27.20 31.43
N GLU A 236 -28.57 -26.95 30.89
CA GLU A 236 -27.32 -27.57 31.37
C GLU A 236 -26.20 -26.53 31.46
N ASP A 237 -25.39 -26.60 32.53
CA ASP A 237 -24.17 -25.79 32.65
C ASP A 237 -23.21 -26.12 31.48
N PRO A 238 -22.97 -25.19 30.54
CA PRO A 238 -22.21 -25.52 29.34
C PRO A 238 -20.74 -25.73 29.69
N LEU A 239 -20.19 -26.87 29.28
CA LEU A 239 -18.75 -27.12 29.31
C LEU A 239 -18.00 -25.95 28.64
N PRO A 240 -16.90 -25.44 29.25
CA PRO A 240 -16.05 -24.45 28.61
C PRO A 240 -15.61 -24.95 27.23
N THR A 241 -15.82 -24.15 26.19
CA THR A 241 -15.52 -24.53 24.80
C THR A 241 -14.30 -23.76 24.30
N LYS A 242 -13.27 -24.48 23.86
CA LYS A 242 -12.16 -23.91 23.09
C LYS A 242 -12.53 -23.91 21.61
N TRP A 243 -12.61 -22.71 21.02
CA TRP A 243 -12.93 -22.56 19.61
C TRP A 243 -11.68 -22.59 18.72
N LEU A 244 -11.76 -23.39 17.66
CA LEU A 244 -10.85 -23.38 16.52
C LEU A 244 -11.57 -22.76 15.32
N VAL A 245 -10.86 -21.95 14.53
CA VAL A 245 -11.45 -21.23 13.40
C VAL A 245 -11.02 -21.83 12.08
N LEU A 246 -11.99 -22.18 11.24
CA LEU A 246 -11.82 -22.57 9.85
C LEU A 246 -12.26 -21.43 8.93
N LEU A 247 -11.32 -20.89 8.16
CA LEU A 247 -11.57 -19.86 7.18
C LEU A 247 -11.69 -20.48 5.78
N ASP A 248 -12.86 -20.39 5.16
CA ASP A 248 -13.00 -20.69 3.73
C ASP A 248 -12.55 -19.48 2.90
N ALA A 249 -11.30 -19.53 2.47
CA ALA A 249 -10.67 -18.45 1.73
C ALA A 249 -10.79 -18.65 0.21
N ALA A 250 -11.44 -19.71 -0.28
CA ALA A 250 -11.34 -20.15 -1.66
C ALA A 250 -11.81 -19.11 -2.68
N LYS A 251 -12.82 -18.30 -2.34
CA LYS A 251 -13.25 -17.18 -3.19
C LYS A 251 -12.40 -15.93 -2.91
N TYR A 252 -12.17 -15.58 -1.66
CA TYR A 252 -11.43 -14.37 -1.26
C TYR A 252 -10.06 -14.25 -1.92
N VAL A 253 -9.27 -15.32 -1.92
CA VAL A 253 -7.89 -15.30 -2.47
C VAL A 253 -7.83 -15.20 -4.00
N SER A 254 -8.98 -15.28 -4.70
CA SER A 254 -9.04 -15.04 -6.15
C SER A 254 -8.88 -13.56 -6.53
N THR A 255 -9.17 -12.67 -5.59
CA THR A 255 -9.24 -11.22 -5.82
C THR A 255 -8.52 -10.40 -4.75
N HIS A 256 -8.17 -11.02 -3.62
CA HIS A 256 -7.56 -10.34 -2.46
C HIS A 256 -6.32 -11.08 -1.99
N ARG A 257 -5.33 -10.33 -1.47
CA ARG A 257 -4.22 -10.93 -0.74
C ARG A 257 -4.66 -11.25 0.68
N LEU A 258 -4.48 -12.49 1.10
CA LEU A 258 -4.68 -12.93 2.48
C LEU A 258 -3.34 -12.84 3.22
N ASP A 259 -3.33 -12.10 4.33
CA ASP A 259 -2.16 -11.91 5.19
C ASP A 259 -2.36 -12.61 6.54
N LEU A 260 -1.72 -13.77 6.68
CA LEU A 260 -1.80 -14.61 7.88
C LEU A 260 -0.86 -14.13 9.01
N SER A 261 -0.09 -13.07 8.81
CA SER A 261 0.69 -12.44 9.88
C SER A 261 -0.20 -11.60 10.81
N VAL A 262 -1.32 -11.09 10.27
CA VAL A 262 -2.29 -10.21 10.95
C VAL A 262 -3.33 -11.02 11.71
N HIS A 263 -4.16 -11.78 10.99
CA HIS A 263 -5.21 -12.62 11.57
C HIS A 263 -4.86 -14.08 11.36
N ARG A 264 -4.94 -14.87 12.43
CA ARG A 264 -4.32 -16.22 12.48
C ARG A 264 -5.36 -17.32 12.68
N PRO A 265 -6.18 -17.65 11.66
CA PRO A 265 -7.12 -18.76 11.73
C PRO A 265 -6.39 -20.10 11.87
N ASP A 266 -7.03 -21.07 12.52
CA ASP A 266 -6.43 -22.38 12.78
C ASP A 266 -6.34 -23.24 11.51
N PHE A 267 -7.35 -23.12 10.64
CA PHE A 267 -7.44 -23.80 9.35
C PHE A 267 -7.82 -22.79 8.27
N VAL A 268 -7.12 -22.79 7.14
CA VAL A 268 -7.47 -22.01 5.93
C VAL A 268 -7.54 -22.95 4.75
N VAL A 269 -8.66 -22.92 4.03
CA VAL A 269 -8.85 -23.77 2.84
C VAL A 269 -8.88 -22.92 1.58
N LEU A 270 -8.24 -23.42 0.51
CA LEU A 270 -8.19 -22.73 -0.78
C LEU A 270 -7.98 -23.69 -1.95
N SER A 271 -8.27 -23.19 -3.16
CA SER A 271 -8.02 -23.86 -4.44
C SER A 271 -7.16 -22.97 -5.33
N PHE A 272 -5.98 -23.45 -5.76
CA PHE A 272 -5.05 -22.61 -6.51
C PHE A 272 -5.53 -22.28 -7.92
N TYR A 273 -6.33 -23.14 -8.55
CA TYR A 273 -6.93 -22.85 -9.85
C TYR A 273 -7.90 -21.66 -9.84
N LYS A 274 -8.36 -21.21 -8.67
CA LYS A 274 -9.14 -19.96 -8.53
C LYS A 274 -8.25 -18.71 -8.51
N ILE A 275 -6.96 -18.88 -8.22
CA ILE A 275 -5.96 -17.80 -8.15
C ILE A 275 -5.17 -17.72 -9.46
N PHE A 276 -4.67 -18.85 -9.94
CA PHE A 276 -3.73 -18.93 -11.06
C PHE A 276 -4.34 -19.57 -12.32
N GLY A 277 -5.50 -20.23 -12.22
CA GLY A 277 -6.16 -20.92 -13.33
C GLY A 277 -5.55 -22.28 -13.65
N TYR A 278 -4.24 -22.42 -13.46
CA TYR A 278 -3.50 -23.67 -13.58
C TYR A 278 -2.56 -23.84 -12.36
N PRO A 279 -2.35 -25.07 -11.87
CA PRO A 279 -3.04 -26.30 -12.26
C PRO A 279 -4.39 -26.47 -11.56
N THR A 280 -5.30 -27.18 -12.22
CA THR A 280 -6.47 -27.75 -11.57
C THR A 280 -6.08 -28.98 -10.74
N GLY A 281 -6.95 -29.39 -9.81
CA GLY A 281 -6.70 -30.55 -8.96
C GLY A 281 -5.63 -30.35 -7.89
N VAL A 282 -5.25 -29.10 -7.60
CA VAL A 282 -4.38 -28.74 -6.48
C VAL A 282 -5.03 -27.61 -5.67
N GLY A 283 -5.16 -27.84 -4.38
CA GLY A 283 -5.52 -26.87 -3.36
C GLY A 283 -4.67 -27.07 -2.11
N ALA A 284 -5.02 -26.37 -1.05
CA ALA A 284 -4.30 -26.49 0.21
C ALA A 284 -5.22 -26.35 1.41
N LEU A 285 -4.83 -27.03 2.48
CA LEU A 285 -5.14 -26.70 3.85
C LEU A 285 -3.89 -26.05 4.46
N LEU A 286 -3.92 -24.75 4.71
CA LEU A 286 -2.95 -24.10 5.57
C LEU A 286 -3.43 -24.30 7.01
N VAL A 287 -2.57 -24.83 7.86
CA VAL A 287 -2.95 -25.23 9.22
C VAL A 287 -1.92 -24.75 10.21
N ARG A 288 -2.39 -24.12 11.31
CA ARG A 288 -1.51 -23.80 12.44
C ARG A 288 -1.00 -25.11 13.04
N LYS A 289 0.30 -25.23 13.28
CA LYS A 289 0.89 -26.46 13.82
C LYS A 289 0.28 -26.87 15.16
N THR A 290 -0.17 -25.89 15.95
CA THR A 290 -0.89 -26.11 17.22
C THR A 290 -2.32 -26.64 17.06
N ALA A 291 -2.96 -26.40 15.90
CA ALA A 291 -4.27 -26.94 15.56
C ALA A 291 -4.18 -28.30 14.87
N LEU A 292 -3.05 -28.58 14.19
CA LEU A 292 -2.83 -29.84 13.48
C LEU A 292 -2.95 -31.08 14.38
N SER A 293 -2.56 -30.97 15.66
CA SER A 293 -2.68 -32.07 16.63
C SER A 293 -4.11 -32.48 16.96
N TYR A 294 -5.10 -31.64 16.65
CA TYR A 294 -6.52 -31.99 16.80
C TYR A 294 -7.01 -32.88 15.65
N LEU A 295 -6.38 -32.82 14.48
CA LEU A 295 -6.78 -33.62 13.33
C LEU A 295 -6.24 -35.06 13.47
N LYS A 296 -7.15 -35.99 13.75
CA LYS A 296 -6.90 -37.43 13.86
C LYS A 296 -7.55 -38.15 12.70
N LYS A 297 -6.77 -38.34 11.65
CA LYS A 297 -7.25 -38.98 10.43
C LYS A 297 -7.55 -40.48 10.66
N PRO A 298 -8.68 -41.01 10.17
CA PRO A 298 -9.04 -42.43 10.32
C PRO A 298 -8.35 -43.35 9.29
N TYR A 299 -7.81 -42.78 8.22
CA TYR A 299 -7.18 -43.50 7.10
C TYR A 299 -5.75 -43.00 6.87
N TYR A 300 -4.79 -43.91 6.70
CA TYR A 300 -3.43 -43.58 6.30
C TYR A 300 -3.02 -44.51 5.16
N GLY A 301 -2.54 -43.94 4.05
CA GLY A 301 -2.13 -44.70 2.88
C GLY A 301 -0.80 -44.24 2.29
N GLY A 302 -0.03 -45.18 1.73
CA GLY A 302 1.18 -44.91 0.97
C GLY A 302 2.17 -43.97 1.70
N GLY A 303 2.44 -42.80 1.10
CA GLY A 303 3.38 -41.79 1.61
C GLY A 303 3.07 -41.22 2.99
N ALA A 304 1.87 -41.40 3.53
CA ALA A 304 1.48 -40.92 4.86
C ALA A 304 1.85 -41.89 6.00
N VAL A 305 2.43 -43.06 5.70
CA VAL A 305 2.67 -44.15 6.66
C VAL A 305 4.17 -44.33 6.90
N LYS A 306 4.59 -44.24 8.17
CA LYS A 306 5.96 -44.59 8.60
C LYS A 306 6.11 -46.09 8.86
N SER A 307 5.10 -46.70 9.50
CA SER A 307 5.08 -48.14 9.77
C SER A 307 3.64 -48.66 9.85
N ILE A 308 3.40 -49.89 9.40
CA ILE A 308 2.09 -50.54 9.43
C ILE A 308 2.27 -52.04 9.67
N LEU A 309 1.33 -52.66 10.38
CA LEU A 309 1.26 -54.11 10.50
C LEU A 309 0.09 -54.64 9.67
N ALA A 310 0.37 -55.58 8.77
CA ALA A 310 -0.69 -56.21 7.98
C ALA A 310 -1.59 -57.15 8.81
N SER A 311 -1.06 -57.72 9.89
CA SER A 311 -1.74 -58.75 10.69
C SER A 311 -2.70 -58.21 11.75
N ARG A 312 -2.65 -56.92 12.07
CA ARG A 312 -3.53 -56.29 13.07
C ARG A 312 -3.67 -54.80 12.78
N HIS A 313 -4.70 -54.19 13.35
CA HIS A 313 -4.95 -52.76 13.22
C HIS A 313 -3.88 -51.96 14.00
N PHE A 314 -2.78 -51.64 13.32
CA PHE A 314 -1.67 -50.84 13.85
C PHE A 314 -1.01 -50.05 12.72
N THR A 315 -0.98 -48.73 12.87
CA THR A 315 -0.37 -47.80 11.93
C THR A 315 0.33 -46.68 12.70
N ILE A 316 1.57 -46.36 12.31
CA ILE A 316 2.31 -45.17 12.74
C ILE A 316 2.33 -44.19 11.56
N PRO A 317 1.66 -43.03 11.66
CA PRO A 317 1.71 -41.99 10.64
C PRO A 317 3.11 -41.42 10.46
N LEU A 318 3.42 -40.99 9.24
CA LEU A 318 4.63 -40.22 8.94
C LEU A 318 4.55 -38.83 9.60
N GLY A 319 5.68 -38.28 10.05
CA GLY A 319 5.73 -36.95 10.68
C GLY A 319 5.45 -36.91 12.18
N MET A 320 4.93 -38.00 12.78
CA MET A 320 4.66 -38.07 14.23
C MET A 320 5.92 -38.05 15.11
N MET A 321 7.09 -38.37 14.54
CA MET A 321 8.39 -38.42 15.24
C MET A 321 9.51 -37.61 14.55
N ASP A 322 9.31 -37.16 13.32
CA ASP A 322 10.39 -36.62 12.45
C ASP A 322 10.22 -35.11 12.15
N GLY A 323 9.38 -34.40 12.92
CA GLY A 323 9.30 -32.92 12.91
C GLY A 323 8.30 -32.29 11.93
N ASP A 324 7.94 -32.95 10.82
CA ASP A 324 6.88 -32.46 9.91
C ASP A 324 5.60 -33.29 10.01
N ALA A 325 4.72 -32.90 10.94
CA ALA A 325 3.43 -33.55 11.13
C ALA A 325 2.47 -33.44 9.92
N SER A 326 2.74 -32.56 8.94
CA SER A 326 1.91 -32.44 7.73
C SER A 326 2.08 -33.63 6.78
N ALA A 327 3.22 -34.31 6.83
CA ALA A 327 3.52 -35.47 5.98
C ALA A 327 2.52 -36.63 6.19
N GLY A 328 2.01 -36.80 7.41
CA GLY A 328 0.98 -37.80 7.74
C GLY A 328 -0.38 -37.56 7.07
N PHE A 329 -0.56 -36.44 6.37
CA PHE A 329 -1.78 -36.10 5.65
C PHE A 329 -1.65 -36.26 4.12
N ALA A 330 -0.46 -36.57 3.62
CA ALA A 330 -0.18 -36.77 2.19
C ALA A 330 -0.29 -38.25 1.80
N ASP A 331 -1.52 -38.76 1.58
CA ASP A 331 -1.70 -40.15 1.18
C ASP A 331 -1.10 -40.42 -0.20
N GLY A 332 -0.35 -41.51 -0.32
CA GLY A 332 0.16 -41.98 -1.60
C GLY A 332 1.12 -40.99 -2.28
N THR A 333 1.06 -40.96 -3.62
CA THR A 333 1.83 -40.02 -4.44
C THR A 333 0.97 -38.79 -4.72
N GLN A 334 1.40 -37.64 -4.21
CA GLN A 334 0.76 -36.35 -4.50
C GLN A 334 0.93 -35.95 -5.98
N PRO A 335 0.10 -35.05 -6.54
CA PRO A 335 0.27 -34.54 -7.90
C PRO A 335 1.48 -33.59 -7.98
N PHE A 336 2.69 -34.13 -7.80
CA PHE A 336 3.92 -33.37 -7.58
C PHE A 336 4.24 -32.42 -8.74
N LEU A 337 4.03 -32.82 -10.00
CA LEU A 337 4.23 -31.92 -11.14
C LEU A 337 3.29 -30.71 -11.09
N SER A 338 2.05 -30.92 -10.67
CA SER A 338 1.07 -29.84 -10.51
C SER A 338 1.41 -28.96 -9.31
N ILE A 339 1.89 -29.54 -8.20
CA ILE A 339 2.41 -28.75 -7.08
C ILE A 339 3.56 -27.86 -7.54
N LEU A 340 4.53 -28.41 -8.28
CA LEU A 340 5.67 -27.65 -8.78
C LEU A 340 5.25 -26.49 -9.69
N ALA A 341 4.24 -26.68 -10.53
CA ALA A 341 3.74 -25.61 -11.41
C ALA A 341 3.14 -24.41 -10.66
N LEU A 342 2.80 -24.54 -9.37
CA LEU A 342 2.28 -23.42 -8.57
C LEU A 342 3.27 -22.26 -8.49
N ARG A 343 4.58 -22.52 -8.49
CA ARG A 343 5.62 -21.47 -8.40
C ARG A 343 5.54 -20.47 -9.56
N HIS A 344 5.16 -20.93 -10.75
CA HIS A 344 4.99 -20.08 -11.93
C HIS A 344 3.71 -19.24 -11.83
N GLY A 345 2.66 -19.79 -11.22
CA GLY A 345 1.43 -19.03 -10.92
C GLY A 345 1.67 -17.94 -9.88
N ILE A 346 2.36 -18.29 -8.79
CA ILE A 346 2.80 -17.33 -7.75
C ILE A 346 3.62 -16.22 -8.39
N HIS A 347 4.65 -16.57 -9.18
CA HIS A 347 5.49 -15.61 -9.87
C HIS A 347 4.69 -14.70 -10.80
N GLN A 348 3.74 -15.22 -11.58
CA GLN A 348 2.92 -14.40 -12.48
C GLN A 348 2.08 -13.36 -11.72
N VAL A 349 1.49 -13.75 -10.58
CA VAL A 349 0.72 -12.81 -9.74
C VAL A 349 1.63 -11.81 -9.03
N GLU A 350 2.84 -12.23 -8.64
CA GLU A 350 3.85 -11.33 -8.08
C GLU A 350 4.41 -10.36 -9.13
N MET A 351 4.55 -10.74 -10.39
CA MET A 351 4.94 -9.84 -11.50
C MET A 351 3.89 -8.75 -11.75
N LEU A 352 2.61 -9.03 -11.47
CA LEU A 352 1.56 -8.00 -11.47
C LEU A 352 1.64 -7.08 -10.24
N SER A 353 2.40 -7.46 -9.21
CA SER A 353 2.61 -6.68 -8.00
C SER A 353 3.90 -5.86 -8.14
N LEU A 354 3.79 -4.54 -8.20
CA LEU A 354 4.94 -3.65 -8.16
C LEU A 354 5.59 -3.67 -6.78
N LYS A 355 6.89 -3.97 -6.70
CA LYS A 355 7.67 -3.66 -5.49
C LYS A 355 7.81 -2.15 -5.38
N GLU A 356 7.87 -1.65 -4.14
CA GLU A 356 8.07 -0.21 -3.89
C GLU A 356 9.36 0.31 -4.54
N SER A 357 10.44 -0.48 -4.53
CA SER A 357 11.69 -0.14 -5.22
C SER A 357 11.52 0.05 -6.72
N ASP A 358 10.72 -0.80 -7.35
CA ASP A 358 10.45 -0.77 -8.79
C ASP A 358 9.56 0.42 -9.12
N LEU A 359 8.55 0.69 -8.30
CA LEU A 359 7.69 1.88 -8.39
C LEU A 359 8.51 3.18 -8.24
N MET A 360 9.37 3.26 -7.23
CA MET A 360 10.18 4.44 -6.96
C MET A 360 11.24 4.66 -8.03
N SER A 361 11.85 3.59 -8.55
CA SER A 361 12.77 3.64 -9.69
C SER A 361 12.07 4.12 -10.97
N ASN A 362 10.86 3.61 -11.23
CA ASN A 362 10.04 4.02 -12.37
C ASN A 362 9.64 5.50 -12.26
N ILE A 363 9.16 5.95 -11.09
CA ILE A 363 8.84 7.36 -10.82
C ILE A 363 10.08 8.25 -11.00
N ALA A 364 11.24 7.83 -10.49
CA ALA A 364 12.49 8.56 -10.64
C ALA A 364 12.95 8.64 -12.11
N ALA A 365 12.66 7.61 -12.91
CA ALA A 365 12.89 7.57 -14.34
C ALA A 365 11.84 8.36 -15.15
N GLY A 366 10.82 8.92 -14.49
CA GLY A 366 9.75 9.70 -15.10
C GLY A 366 8.55 8.88 -15.55
N HIS A 367 8.51 7.57 -15.25
CA HIS A 367 7.40 6.70 -15.53
C HIS A 367 6.34 6.79 -14.44
N VAL A 368 5.09 7.03 -14.83
CA VAL A 368 3.95 7.16 -13.92
C VAL A 368 2.75 6.38 -14.48
N CYS A 369 1.80 6.00 -13.63
CA CYS A 369 0.59 5.34 -14.11
C CYS A 369 -0.12 6.23 -15.16
N GLY A 370 -0.20 5.75 -16.41
CA GLY A 370 -0.81 6.46 -17.54
C GLY A 370 0.14 7.35 -18.34
N ASP A 371 1.45 7.11 -18.30
CA ASP A 371 2.38 7.63 -19.31
C ASP A 371 2.40 6.73 -20.57
N ASP A 372 3.23 7.08 -21.55
CA ASP A 372 3.35 6.32 -22.81
C ASP A 372 4.18 5.02 -22.65
N ILE A 373 4.63 4.68 -21.42
CA ILE A 373 5.51 3.55 -21.12
C ILE A 373 4.88 2.76 -19.97
N ASP A 374 3.97 1.85 -20.29
CA ASP A 374 3.19 1.09 -19.31
C ASP A 374 3.93 -0.09 -18.67
N LEU A 375 5.02 -0.56 -19.31
CA LEU A 375 5.84 -1.67 -18.83
C LEU A 375 7.33 -1.33 -18.87
N VAL A 376 8.03 -1.55 -17.76
CA VAL A 376 9.50 -1.54 -17.70
C VAL A 376 9.94 -2.96 -17.36
N ASN A 377 10.67 -3.60 -18.28
CA ASN A 377 11.13 -4.99 -18.14
C ASN A 377 10.02 -6.02 -17.88
N GLY A 378 8.83 -5.83 -18.46
CA GLY A 378 7.68 -6.73 -18.28
C GLY A 378 6.91 -6.54 -16.96
N LEU A 379 7.29 -5.55 -16.15
CA LEU A 379 6.57 -5.13 -14.94
C LEU A 379 5.78 -3.85 -15.19
N PRO A 380 4.58 -3.67 -14.59
CA PRO A 380 3.82 -2.42 -14.67
C PRO A 380 4.66 -1.22 -14.23
N THR A 381 4.48 -0.04 -14.85
CA THR A 381 5.18 1.18 -14.41
C THR A 381 4.57 1.88 -13.21
N GLY A 382 3.29 1.63 -12.89
CA GLY A 382 2.60 2.18 -11.74
C GLY A 382 1.66 1.19 -11.03
N ALA A 383 1.56 1.31 -9.70
CA ALA A 383 0.69 0.48 -8.85
C ALA A 383 -0.75 1.01 -8.85
N ALA A 384 -1.72 0.18 -8.43
CA ALA A 384 -3.06 0.66 -8.08
C ALA A 384 -2.95 1.57 -6.85
N GLN A 385 -3.02 2.87 -7.05
CA GLN A 385 -2.89 3.87 -5.99
C GLN A 385 -4.25 4.07 -5.32
N TYR A 386 -4.27 4.12 -3.99
CA TYR A 386 -5.48 4.54 -3.29
C TYR A 386 -5.69 6.02 -3.55
N LEU A 387 -6.89 6.41 -3.96
CA LEU A 387 -7.23 7.79 -4.18
C LEU A 387 -7.95 8.36 -2.97
N LEU A 388 -7.41 9.43 -2.40
CA LEU A 388 -8.05 10.20 -1.34
C LEU A 388 -8.58 11.53 -1.90
N ILE A 389 -9.78 11.91 -1.49
CA ILE A 389 -10.36 13.24 -1.72
C ILE A 389 -10.97 13.79 -0.43
N SER A 390 -10.95 15.11 -0.26
CA SER A 390 -11.69 15.77 0.81
C SER A 390 -13.11 16.10 0.39
N ARG A 391 -14.09 15.86 1.27
CA ARG A 391 -15.48 16.28 1.07
C ARG A 391 -15.58 17.81 0.96
N GLN A 392 -14.71 18.56 1.64
CA GLN A 392 -14.65 20.01 1.53
C GLN A 392 -14.23 20.47 0.13
N SER A 393 -13.29 19.76 -0.52
CA SER A 393 -12.89 20.01 -1.91
C SER A 393 -14.01 19.73 -2.91
N ILE A 394 -14.80 18.68 -2.66
CA ILE A 394 -15.99 18.34 -3.48
C ILE A 394 -17.06 19.41 -3.31
N ASN A 395 -17.34 19.83 -2.07
CA ASN A 395 -18.31 20.87 -1.77
C ASN A 395 -17.93 22.19 -2.44
N HIS A 396 -16.66 22.57 -2.36
CA HIS A 396 -16.15 23.76 -3.04
C HIS A 396 -16.31 23.64 -4.56
N PHE A 397 -15.94 22.51 -5.15
CA PHE A 397 -16.13 22.27 -6.58
C PHE A 397 -17.60 22.38 -6.99
N ASN A 398 -18.52 21.76 -6.25
CA ASN A 398 -19.95 21.85 -6.52
C ASN A 398 -20.49 23.28 -6.36
N ALA A 399 -20.01 24.04 -5.38
CA ALA A 399 -20.40 25.45 -5.23
C ALA A 399 -19.97 26.28 -6.46
N VAL A 400 -18.75 26.06 -6.96
CA VAL A 400 -18.29 26.70 -8.20
C VAL A 400 -19.09 26.22 -9.41
N LEU A 401 -19.40 24.93 -9.51
CA LEU A 401 -20.21 24.37 -10.60
C LEU A 401 -21.62 24.97 -10.61
N GLN A 402 -22.25 25.09 -9.44
CA GLN A 402 -23.58 25.67 -9.27
C GLN A 402 -23.63 27.17 -9.58
N SER A 403 -22.51 27.88 -9.45
CA SER A 403 -22.41 29.28 -9.90
C SER A 403 -22.49 29.42 -11.43
N VAL A 404 -22.18 28.36 -12.18
CA VAL A 404 -22.28 28.31 -13.64
C VAL A 404 -23.61 27.70 -14.07
N ASP A 405 -24.06 26.62 -13.40
CA ASP A 405 -25.37 26.00 -13.61
C ASP A 405 -25.95 25.50 -12.29
N SER A 406 -26.94 26.22 -11.77
CA SER A 406 -27.58 25.94 -10.48
C SER A 406 -28.23 24.55 -10.36
N SER A 407 -28.51 23.88 -11.48
CA SER A 407 -29.12 22.56 -11.50
C SER A 407 -28.10 21.41 -11.41
N MET A 408 -26.81 21.70 -11.58
CA MET A 408 -25.75 20.70 -11.64
C MET A 408 -25.14 20.42 -10.28
N VAL A 409 -24.99 19.12 -9.98
CA VAL A 409 -24.26 18.61 -8.81
C VAL A 409 -23.49 17.37 -9.24
N VAL A 410 -22.23 17.27 -8.82
CA VAL A 410 -21.42 16.07 -8.99
C VAL A 410 -21.29 15.37 -7.65
N HIS A 411 -21.79 14.15 -7.57
CA HIS A 411 -21.64 13.32 -6.38
C HIS A 411 -20.21 12.82 -6.22
N GLU A 412 -19.81 12.54 -4.98
CA GLU A 412 -18.48 12.04 -4.62
C GLU A 412 -18.09 10.75 -5.37
N ASP A 413 -19.08 9.90 -5.72
CA ASP A 413 -18.92 8.69 -6.54
C ASP A 413 -18.25 8.96 -7.91
N ALA A 414 -18.49 10.14 -8.50
CA ALA A 414 -17.92 10.51 -9.80
C ALA A 414 -16.39 10.68 -9.75
N PHE A 415 -15.82 10.84 -8.55
CA PHE A 415 -14.39 10.99 -8.33
C PHE A 415 -13.69 9.66 -8.07
N ARG A 416 -14.41 8.55 -7.89
CA ARG A 416 -13.85 7.20 -7.68
C ARG A 416 -12.72 7.15 -6.64
N ALA A 417 -12.88 7.91 -5.56
CA ALA A 417 -11.92 7.87 -4.47
C ALA A 417 -12.11 6.60 -3.62
N ASN A 418 -11.01 6.03 -3.17
CA ASN A 418 -11.00 4.97 -2.17
C ASN A 418 -11.28 5.52 -0.77
N PHE A 419 -10.82 6.75 -0.50
CA PHE A 419 -11.02 7.43 0.78
C PHE A 419 -11.64 8.81 0.55
N ILE A 420 -12.77 9.05 1.20
CA ILE A 420 -13.40 10.37 1.26
C ILE A 420 -13.33 10.82 2.71
N VAL A 421 -12.59 11.89 2.96
CA VAL A 421 -12.35 12.41 4.30
C VAL A 421 -13.13 13.68 4.56
N ASP A 422 -13.54 13.88 5.81
CA ASP A 422 -14.26 15.06 6.29
C ASP A 422 -13.40 15.84 7.30
N GLY A 423 -13.82 17.05 7.65
CA GLY A 423 -13.16 17.88 8.68
C GLY A 423 -12.02 18.77 8.18
N CYS A 424 -11.76 18.82 6.87
CA CYS A 424 -10.85 19.81 6.29
C CYS A 424 -11.47 21.22 6.42
N THR A 425 -10.67 22.19 6.84
CA THR A 425 -11.13 23.57 7.03
C THR A 425 -11.07 24.39 5.75
N GLU A 426 -10.13 24.06 4.87
CA GLU A 426 -9.93 24.71 3.58
C GLU A 426 -10.22 23.73 2.42
N SER A 427 -10.60 24.26 1.25
CA SER A 427 -10.72 23.44 0.05
C SER A 427 -9.33 23.09 -0.48
N PHE A 428 -9.17 21.84 -0.93
CA PHE A 428 -7.91 21.27 -1.43
C PHE A 428 -6.79 21.21 -0.38
N GLU A 429 -7.14 21.19 0.91
CA GLU A 429 -6.18 21.02 2.00
C GLU A 429 -5.33 19.75 1.83
N GLU A 430 -5.92 18.70 1.25
CA GLU A 430 -5.26 17.44 0.95
C GLU A 430 -4.03 17.58 0.05
N ASP A 431 -3.95 18.63 -0.78
CA ASP A 431 -2.80 18.86 -1.66
C ASP A 431 -1.48 19.09 -0.92
N GLN A 432 -1.55 19.48 0.36
CA GLN A 432 -0.38 19.74 1.18
C GLN A 432 0.01 18.52 2.04
N TRP A 433 -0.77 17.45 2.00
CA TRP A 433 -0.51 16.28 2.82
C TRP A 433 0.65 15.49 2.23
N LYS A 434 1.53 15.02 3.11
CA LYS A 434 2.65 14.13 2.74
C LYS A 434 2.43 12.70 3.23
N CYS A 435 1.63 12.55 4.27
CA CYS A 435 1.30 11.27 4.88
C CYS A 435 -0.10 11.38 5.49
N VAL A 436 -0.89 10.32 5.41
CA VAL A 436 -2.23 10.21 5.98
C VAL A 436 -2.27 8.96 6.85
N ARG A 437 -2.83 9.08 8.05
CA ARG A 437 -3.08 7.93 8.93
C ARG A 437 -4.59 7.72 9.04
N ILE A 438 -5.06 6.52 8.70
CA ILE A 438 -6.46 6.11 8.79
C ILE A 438 -6.50 4.86 9.67
N GLY A 439 -6.95 5.01 10.92
CA GLY A 439 -6.83 3.96 11.93
C GLY A 439 -5.37 3.57 12.18
N ASP A 440 -5.05 2.29 12.00
CA ASP A 440 -3.69 1.76 12.09
C ASP A 440 -2.90 1.81 10.76
N GLY A 441 -3.57 2.13 9.65
CA GLY A 441 -2.93 2.28 8.35
C GLY A 441 -2.19 3.61 8.23
N VAL A 442 -0.93 3.56 7.82
CA VAL A 442 -0.12 4.74 7.48
C VAL A 442 0.12 4.75 5.99
N PHE A 443 -0.22 5.85 5.35
CA PHE A 443 -0.13 6.03 3.90
C PHE A 443 0.76 7.23 3.59
N ASP A 444 1.71 7.08 2.68
CA ASP A 444 2.41 8.22 2.09
C ASP A 444 1.57 8.80 0.95
N VAL A 445 1.58 10.13 0.82
CA VAL A 445 0.93 10.82 -0.28
C VAL A 445 1.89 10.84 -1.46
N SER A 446 1.56 10.06 -2.48
CA SER A 446 2.38 9.83 -3.67
C SER A 446 2.26 10.97 -4.69
N GLY A 447 1.21 11.80 -4.58
CA GLY A 447 1.03 13.00 -5.38
C GLY A 447 -0.37 13.18 -5.96
N PRO A 448 -0.60 14.27 -6.71
CA PRO A 448 -1.95 14.67 -7.13
C PRO A 448 -2.52 13.79 -8.23
N CYS A 449 -3.81 13.47 -8.13
CA CYS A 449 -4.52 12.67 -9.12
C CYS A 449 -4.99 13.52 -10.32
N SER A 450 -4.58 13.12 -11.53
CA SER A 450 -5.02 13.74 -12.77
C SER A 450 -6.44 13.29 -13.13
N ARG A 451 -7.34 14.27 -13.30
CA ARG A 451 -8.76 14.03 -13.56
C ARG A 451 -9.05 13.90 -15.05
N CYS A 452 -9.80 12.85 -15.35
CA CYS A 452 -10.25 12.51 -16.68
C CYS A 452 -11.74 12.84 -16.89
N SER A 453 -12.27 12.46 -18.04
CA SER A 453 -13.67 12.65 -18.43
C SER A 453 -14.69 11.93 -17.55
N VAL A 454 -14.28 11.04 -16.65
CA VAL A 454 -15.20 10.29 -15.77
C VAL A 454 -16.02 11.21 -14.86
N ILE A 455 -15.48 12.38 -14.46
CA ILE A 455 -16.23 13.39 -13.68
C ILE A 455 -17.42 13.98 -14.45
N ASN A 456 -17.46 13.82 -15.78
CA ASN A 456 -18.56 14.28 -16.62
C ASN A 456 -19.72 13.28 -16.70
N LEU A 457 -19.55 12.07 -16.16
CA LEU A 457 -20.56 11.03 -16.16
C LEU A 457 -21.30 11.01 -14.81
N ASP A 458 -22.61 11.23 -14.86
CA ASP A 458 -23.48 10.93 -13.72
C ASP A 458 -23.58 9.41 -13.56
N GLN A 459 -23.01 8.89 -12.47
CA GLN A 459 -22.94 7.45 -12.21
C GLN A 459 -24.31 6.83 -11.89
N ARG A 460 -25.33 7.63 -11.54
CA ARG A 460 -26.67 7.15 -11.20
C ARG A 460 -27.59 7.11 -12.42
N THR A 461 -27.45 8.09 -13.30
CA THR A 461 -28.33 8.23 -14.48
C THR A 461 -27.66 7.79 -15.79
N GLY A 462 -26.33 7.65 -15.80
CA GLY A 462 -25.52 7.36 -16.98
C GLY A 462 -25.38 8.55 -17.95
N GLN A 463 -25.88 9.74 -17.59
CA GLN A 463 -25.84 10.91 -18.47
C GLN A 463 -24.46 11.57 -18.47
N PHE A 464 -24.02 12.02 -19.64
CA PHE A 464 -22.72 12.64 -19.84
C PHE A 464 -22.83 14.15 -20.09
N ASN A 465 -22.17 14.97 -19.26
CA ASN A 465 -22.11 16.43 -19.38
C ASN A 465 -20.67 16.91 -19.23
N ARG A 466 -20.13 17.68 -20.18
CA ARG A 466 -18.72 18.14 -20.20
C ARG A 466 -18.40 19.27 -19.22
N GLN A 467 -19.41 19.94 -18.69
CA GLN A 467 -19.29 21.13 -17.86
C GLN A 467 -18.50 20.93 -16.55
N PRO A 468 -18.64 19.80 -15.82
CA PRO A 468 -17.89 19.53 -14.60
C PRO A 468 -16.37 19.61 -14.80
N LEU A 469 -15.84 18.88 -15.79
CA LEU A 469 -14.40 18.89 -16.06
C LEU A 469 -13.93 20.25 -16.59
N GLN A 470 -14.76 20.96 -17.37
CA GLN A 470 -14.44 22.31 -17.84
C GLN A 470 -14.30 23.30 -16.69
N VAL A 471 -15.27 23.30 -15.76
CA VAL A 471 -15.24 24.13 -14.56
C VAL A 471 -14.04 23.76 -13.70
N LEU A 472 -13.79 22.47 -13.46
CA LEU A 472 -12.63 22.05 -12.69
C LEU A 472 -11.31 22.51 -13.35
N SER A 473 -11.25 22.46 -14.69
CA SER A 473 -10.08 22.88 -15.45
C SER A 473 -9.79 24.37 -15.40
N SER A 474 -10.77 25.22 -15.07
CA SER A 474 -10.56 26.67 -15.05
C SER A 474 -9.69 27.12 -13.88
N TYR A 475 -9.58 26.31 -12.83
CA TYR A 475 -8.82 26.66 -11.62
C TYR A 475 -7.94 25.53 -11.05
N ARG A 476 -8.06 24.29 -11.54
CA ARG A 476 -7.21 23.14 -11.12
C ARG A 476 -6.31 22.60 -12.22
N ARG A 477 -6.22 23.28 -13.36
CA ARG A 477 -5.30 22.90 -14.44
C ARG A 477 -3.89 23.34 -14.12
N GLN A 478 -2.95 22.39 -14.14
CA GLN A 478 -1.52 22.65 -14.13
C GLN A 478 -0.88 21.98 -15.35
N ARG A 479 -0.23 22.77 -16.21
CA ARG A 479 0.23 22.32 -17.54
C ARG A 479 -0.94 21.74 -18.36
N SER A 480 -0.81 20.53 -18.89
CA SER A 480 -1.84 19.82 -19.67
C SER A 480 -2.88 19.09 -18.81
N SER A 481 -2.63 18.90 -17.51
CA SER A 481 -3.42 18.04 -16.63
C SER A 481 -4.27 18.84 -15.65
N ILE A 482 -5.43 18.29 -15.26
CA ILE A 482 -6.35 18.87 -14.27
C ILE A 482 -6.24 18.01 -13.02
N PHE A 483 -6.02 18.58 -11.84
CA PHE A 483 -5.73 17.79 -10.64
C PHE A 483 -6.84 17.89 -9.57
N PHE A 484 -7.21 16.77 -8.96
CA PHE A 484 -8.15 16.73 -7.83
C PHE A 484 -7.90 15.48 -7.01
N GLY A 485 -7.77 15.62 -5.68
CA GLY A 485 -7.42 14.49 -4.80
C GLY A 485 -5.95 14.08 -4.89
N GLN A 486 -5.58 13.20 -3.98
CA GLN A 486 -4.21 12.73 -3.79
C GLN A 486 -4.15 11.21 -3.84
N PHE A 487 -3.17 10.71 -4.58
CA PHE A 487 -2.81 9.30 -4.53
C PHE A 487 -2.05 9.00 -3.23
N LEU A 488 -2.36 7.83 -2.67
CA LEU A 488 -1.78 7.31 -1.46
C LEU A 488 -1.14 5.95 -1.73
N THR A 489 0.00 5.72 -1.08
CA THR A 489 0.69 4.44 -1.02
C THR A 489 0.74 3.97 0.43
N ALA A 490 0.23 2.77 0.72
CA ALA A 490 0.31 2.21 2.07
C ALA A 490 1.76 1.85 2.42
N ARG A 491 2.23 2.23 3.62
CA ARG A 491 3.53 1.76 4.15
C ARG A 491 3.40 0.32 4.63
N THR A 492 4.24 -0.57 4.12
CA THR A 492 4.36 -1.93 4.65
C THR A 492 5.17 -1.94 5.95
N ARG A 493 4.91 -2.92 6.83
CA ARG A 493 5.46 -3.01 8.20
C ARG A 493 6.98 -3.12 8.28
N ASP A 494 7.68 -3.39 7.18
CA ASP A 494 9.13 -3.61 7.15
C ASP A 494 9.98 -2.35 7.45
N HIS A 495 9.37 -1.18 7.58
CA HIS A 495 10.07 0.11 7.73
C HIS A 495 9.86 0.84 9.08
N LEU A 496 9.49 0.13 10.15
CA LEU A 496 9.45 0.71 11.51
C LEU A 496 10.84 0.85 12.17
N GLU A 497 11.93 0.44 11.51
CA GLU A 497 13.29 0.62 12.04
C GLU A 497 13.96 1.91 11.54
N SER A 498 13.77 3.01 12.28
CA SER A 498 14.88 3.88 12.73
C SER A 498 14.36 4.93 13.74
N PRO A 499 14.89 4.98 14.97
CA PRO A 499 14.41 5.88 16.00
C PRO A 499 15.11 7.24 15.91
N LEU A 500 14.54 8.19 15.18
CA LEU A 500 14.92 9.61 15.30
C LEU A 500 13.89 10.33 16.17
N SER A 501 14.21 10.32 17.47
CA SER A 501 13.71 11.14 18.58
C SER A 501 12.54 12.09 18.28
N LEU A 502 11.32 11.63 18.56
CA LEU A 502 10.13 12.47 18.71
C LEU A 502 10.18 13.23 20.05
N ARG A 503 10.15 14.56 20.00
CA ARG A 503 9.67 15.37 21.14
C ARG A 503 8.16 15.56 20.98
N THR A 504 7.44 15.02 21.95
CA THR A 504 5.99 15.07 22.09
C THR A 504 5.52 16.46 22.50
N ALA A 505 4.67 17.08 21.67
CA ALA A 505 3.69 18.03 22.14
C ALA A 505 2.32 17.39 21.86
N VAL A 506 1.62 17.02 22.92
CA VAL A 506 0.31 16.37 22.88
C VAL A 506 -0.74 17.46 23.05
N ASP A 507 -1.63 17.62 22.07
CA ASP A 507 -2.91 18.30 22.27
C ASP A 507 -4.04 17.27 22.39
N SER A 508 -5.09 17.65 23.10
CA SER A 508 -6.07 16.80 23.79
C SER A 508 -7.10 16.05 22.94
N ASP A 509 -6.99 16.03 21.61
CA ASP A 509 -8.00 15.41 20.72
C ASP A 509 -7.47 14.23 19.89
N GLY A 510 -6.34 13.62 20.26
CA GLY A 510 -5.92 12.32 19.72
C GLY A 510 -5.46 12.30 18.25
N ALA A 511 -5.36 13.45 17.58
CA ALA A 511 -4.75 13.56 16.25
C ALA A 511 -3.24 13.87 16.36
N ILE A 512 -2.40 12.94 15.92
CA ILE A 512 -0.94 13.15 15.80
C ILE A 512 -0.63 13.58 14.36
N TRP A 513 -0.38 14.88 14.16
CA TRP A 513 -0.01 15.46 12.86
C TRP A 513 1.53 15.44 12.70
N LEU A 514 2.05 14.64 11.77
CA LEU A 514 3.48 14.67 11.43
C LEU A 514 3.72 15.68 10.29
N ARG A 515 3.96 16.95 10.62
CA ARG A 515 4.57 17.92 9.70
C ARG A 515 6.08 17.67 9.69
N MET A 516 6.66 17.37 8.53
CA MET A 516 8.13 17.41 8.43
C MET A 516 8.62 18.84 8.69
N PRO A 517 9.67 19.03 9.49
CA PRO A 517 10.22 20.36 9.74
C PRO A 517 10.74 20.96 8.44
N ASN A 518 10.55 22.27 8.30
CA ASN A 518 11.11 23.04 7.21
C ASN A 518 12.64 22.89 7.18
N PRO A 519 13.28 22.70 6.00
CA PRO A 519 14.72 22.51 5.92
C PRO A 519 15.49 23.65 6.57
N GLN A 520 16.55 23.30 7.30
CA GLN A 520 17.47 24.29 7.84
C GLN A 520 18.79 24.27 7.08
N VAL A 521 19.30 25.44 6.74
CA VAL A 521 20.58 25.63 6.06
C VAL A 521 21.41 26.67 6.79
N PHE A 522 22.71 26.68 6.57
CA PHE A 522 23.61 27.60 7.26
C PHE A 522 24.59 28.28 6.32
N PHE A 523 25.05 29.46 6.72
CA PHE A 523 26.22 30.17 6.20
C PHE A 523 27.23 30.43 7.30
N ASP A 524 28.47 29.98 7.12
CA ASP A 524 29.61 30.46 7.89
C ASP A 524 30.15 31.73 7.22
N MET A 525 30.11 32.85 7.93
CA MET A 525 30.37 34.18 7.39
C MET A 525 31.77 34.67 7.74
N SER A 526 32.37 35.44 6.82
CA SER A 526 33.63 36.15 7.04
C SER A 526 33.54 37.61 6.61
N VAL A 527 34.17 38.51 7.36
CA VAL A 527 34.20 39.96 7.09
C VAL A 527 35.65 40.44 7.11
N GLY A 528 36.12 41.00 6.00
CA GLY A 528 37.52 41.40 5.84
C GLY A 528 38.52 40.25 5.95
N GLY A 529 38.09 39.02 5.64
CA GLY A 529 38.90 37.80 5.75
C GLY A 529 38.88 37.14 7.13
N ALA A 530 38.30 37.77 8.16
CA ALA A 530 38.15 37.18 9.48
C ALA A 530 36.79 36.44 9.59
N PRO A 531 36.74 35.21 10.14
CA PRO A 531 35.48 34.53 10.44
C PRO A 531 34.68 35.33 11.48
N VAL A 532 33.40 35.56 11.22
CA VAL A 532 32.51 36.31 12.14
C VAL A 532 31.45 35.45 12.80
N GLY A 533 31.13 34.27 12.27
CA GLY A 533 30.17 33.34 12.88
C GLY A 533 29.26 32.65 11.86
N ARG A 534 28.28 31.91 12.36
CA ARG A 534 27.30 31.16 11.55
C ARG A 534 25.95 31.85 11.57
N VAL A 535 25.27 31.89 10.43
CA VAL A 535 23.86 32.25 10.30
C VAL A 535 23.10 31.01 9.87
N THR A 536 22.04 30.66 10.59
CA THR A 536 21.16 29.53 10.28
C THR A 536 19.81 30.05 9.79
N PHE A 537 19.30 29.45 8.73
CA PHE A 537 18.03 29.79 8.11
C PHE A 537 17.08 28.60 8.14
N GLU A 538 15.81 28.86 8.44
CA GLU A 538 14.70 27.95 8.15
C GLU A 538 14.11 28.34 6.79
N LEU A 539 13.95 27.38 5.88
CA LEU A 539 13.39 27.57 4.55
C LEU A 539 11.94 27.10 4.52
N PHE A 540 11.02 27.95 4.08
CA PHE A 540 9.58 27.66 4.03
C PHE A 540 9.22 26.75 2.84
N ALA A 541 9.78 25.53 2.83
CA ALA A 541 9.54 24.54 1.79
C ALA A 541 8.09 24.05 1.78
N ASP A 542 7.35 24.25 2.87
CA ASP A 542 5.91 24.04 2.96
C ASP A 542 5.08 25.12 2.23
N LYS A 543 5.64 26.31 1.97
CA LYS A 543 4.95 27.43 1.30
C LYS A 543 5.46 27.70 -0.10
N VAL A 544 6.77 27.61 -0.30
CA VAL A 544 7.46 27.89 -1.57
C VAL A 544 8.51 26.80 -1.85
N PRO A 545 8.10 25.53 -2.06
CA PRO A 545 9.00 24.40 -2.20
C PRO A 545 10.04 24.59 -3.29
N LYS A 546 9.69 25.23 -4.41
CA LYS A 546 10.62 25.41 -5.54
C LYS A 546 11.66 26.49 -5.23
N THR A 547 11.25 27.61 -4.63
CA THR A 547 12.18 28.66 -4.20
C THR A 547 13.08 28.20 -3.06
N ALA A 548 12.52 27.47 -2.08
CA ALA A 548 13.25 26.89 -0.96
C ALA A 548 14.29 25.86 -1.43
N GLU A 549 13.91 24.96 -2.36
CA GLU A 549 14.83 23.95 -2.91
C GLU A 549 15.96 24.58 -3.72
N ASN A 550 15.68 25.64 -4.49
CA ASN A 550 16.72 26.39 -5.18
C ASN A 550 17.78 26.91 -4.20
N PHE A 551 17.36 27.56 -3.11
CA PHE A 551 18.30 28.07 -2.12
C PHE A 551 19.04 26.96 -1.37
N ARG A 552 18.33 25.89 -0.96
CA ARG A 552 18.91 24.74 -0.25
C ARG A 552 20.00 24.06 -1.07
N ALA A 553 19.71 23.73 -2.33
CA ALA A 553 20.65 23.06 -3.21
C ALA A 553 21.87 23.94 -3.55
N LEU A 554 21.70 25.27 -3.62
CA LEU A 554 22.81 26.21 -3.74
C LEU A 554 23.63 26.33 -2.45
N CYS A 555 23.07 26.02 -1.29
CA CYS A 555 23.84 25.91 -0.05
C CYS A 555 24.67 24.62 -0.01
N THR A 556 24.18 23.50 -0.57
CA THR A 556 24.91 22.21 -0.58
C THR A 556 25.90 22.07 -1.73
N GLY A 557 25.64 22.73 -2.87
CA GLY A 557 26.44 22.60 -4.09
C GLY A 557 26.20 21.30 -4.85
N GLU A 558 25.18 20.52 -4.48
CA GLU A 558 24.93 19.17 -5.01
C GLU A 558 24.57 19.13 -6.51
N LYS A 559 24.18 20.27 -7.09
CA LYS A 559 23.76 20.38 -8.50
C LYS A 559 24.92 20.60 -9.47
N GLY A 560 26.16 20.57 -9.00
CA GLY A 560 27.35 20.61 -9.84
C GLY A 560 27.58 21.97 -10.51
N VAL A 561 27.83 21.98 -11.82
CA VAL A 561 28.22 23.18 -12.59
C VAL A 561 27.04 23.69 -13.41
N GLY A 562 26.76 25.00 -13.32
CA GLY A 562 25.68 25.67 -14.05
C GLY A 562 26.06 26.03 -15.49
N ARG A 563 25.11 26.56 -16.27
CA ARG A 563 25.32 26.93 -17.68
C ARG A 563 26.36 28.04 -17.87
N SER A 564 26.53 28.87 -16.85
CA SER A 564 27.58 29.88 -16.77
C SER A 564 28.99 29.32 -16.60
N GLY A 565 29.15 27.99 -16.48
CA GLY A 565 30.44 27.32 -16.26
C GLY A 565 30.97 27.48 -14.82
N LYS A 566 30.14 27.96 -13.91
CA LYS A 566 30.46 28.15 -12.49
C LYS A 566 29.74 27.11 -11.63
N PRO A 567 30.33 26.68 -10.49
CA PRO A 567 29.62 25.82 -9.54
C PRO A 567 28.32 26.48 -9.05
N LEU A 568 27.22 25.72 -9.02
CA LEU A 568 25.95 26.13 -8.44
C LEU A 568 26.03 26.03 -6.92
N HIS A 569 26.84 26.92 -6.31
CA HIS A 569 27.18 26.83 -4.89
C HIS A 569 27.45 28.22 -4.31
N TYR A 570 26.87 28.52 -3.14
CA TYR A 570 27.08 29.80 -2.45
C TYR A 570 28.44 29.90 -1.75
N LYS A 571 29.14 28.78 -1.53
CA LYS A 571 30.47 28.78 -0.90
C LYS A 571 31.46 29.61 -1.73
N GLY A 572 32.03 30.62 -1.08
CA GLY A 572 32.92 31.59 -1.69
C GLY A 572 32.23 32.78 -2.36
N SER A 573 30.89 32.83 -2.39
CA SER A 573 30.13 33.98 -2.89
C SER A 573 30.11 35.12 -1.87
N ALA A 574 30.01 36.35 -2.38
CA ALA A 574 30.04 37.57 -1.57
C ALA A 574 28.67 38.24 -1.46
N PHE A 575 28.45 38.92 -0.34
CA PHE A 575 27.38 39.91 -0.21
C PHE A 575 27.85 41.20 -0.92
N HIS A 576 27.37 41.39 -2.13
CA HIS A 576 27.81 42.47 -3.03
C HIS A 576 27.06 43.78 -2.77
N ARG A 577 25.94 43.75 -2.05
CA ARG A 577 25.17 44.93 -1.70
C ARG A 577 24.60 44.83 -0.28
N VAL A 578 25.01 45.74 0.61
CA VAL A 578 24.53 45.81 2.01
C VAL A 578 24.16 47.25 2.34
N ILE A 579 22.86 47.48 2.62
CA ILE A 579 22.31 48.80 2.92
C ILE A 579 21.76 48.77 4.36
N PRO A 580 22.35 49.56 5.29
CA PRO A 580 21.85 49.64 6.66
C PRO A 580 20.40 50.13 6.74
N ASN A 581 19.63 49.52 7.65
CA ASN A 581 18.18 49.67 7.82
C ASN A 581 17.38 49.31 6.57
N PHE A 582 17.86 48.33 5.80
CA PHE A 582 17.15 47.81 4.66
C PHE A 582 17.40 46.32 4.47
N MET A 583 18.54 45.94 3.90
CA MET A 583 18.83 44.55 3.59
C MET A 583 20.31 44.25 3.29
N CYS A 584 20.66 42.97 3.42
CA CYS A 584 21.94 42.38 3.03
C CYS A 584 21.71 41.43 1.84
N GLN A 585 22.19 41.78 0.64
CA GLN A 585 22.00 41.03 -0.60
C GLN A 585 23.26 40.28 -1.04
N GLY A 586 23.06 39.02 -1.42
CA GLY A 586 24.10 38.09 -1.87
C GLY A 586 23.60 37.15 -2.96
N GLY A 587 24.38 36.11 -3.26
CA GLY A 587 23.98 35.04 -4.17
C GLY A 587 24.33 35.24 -5.64
N ASP A 588 25.10 36.28 -5.99
CA ASP A 588 25.74 36.38 -7.31
C ASP A 588 27.11 35.67 -7.28
N PHE A 589 27.11 34.35 -7.47
CA PHE A 589 28.34 33.55 -7.58
C PHE A 589 28.92 33.50 -8.99
N THR A 590 28.23 34.07 -10.00
CA THR A 590 28.71 34.01 -11.39
C THR A 590 29.58 35.21 -11.76
N ARG A 591 29.19 36.42 -11.31
CA ARG A 591 29.91 37.69 -11.60
C ARG A 591 30.36 38.43 -10.33
N GLY A 592 29.74 38.17 -9.19
CA GLY A 592 30.13 38.74 -7.90
C GLY A 592 29.85 40.24 -7.72
N ASN A 593 29.09 40.86 -8.64
CA ASN A 593 28.85 42.31 -8.65
C ASN A 593 27.36 42.69 -8.63
N GLY A 594 26.47 41.72 -8.49
CA GLY A 594 25.01 41.87 -8.47
C GLY A 594 24.33 41.81 -9.84
N THR A 595 25.10 41.64 -10.92
CA THR A 595 24.54 41.49 -12.29
C THR A 595 24.46 40.04 -12.77
N GLY A 596 24.92 39.09 -11.93
CA GLY A 596 24.92 37.66 -12.23
C GLY A 596 23.94 36.86 -11.39
N GLY A 597 24.29 35.61 -11.12
CA GLY A 597 23.44 34.60 -10.53
C GLY A 597 22.71 33.74 -11.56
N GLU A 598 22.70 32.44 -11.31
CA GLU A 598 21.95 31.41 -12.03
C GLU A 598 21.22 30.52 -11.02
N SER A 599 20.06 29.97 -11.36
CA SER A 599 19.30 29.04 -10.49
C SER A 599 19.66 27.58 -10.77
N ILE A 600 19.24 26.67 -9.89
CA ILE A 600 19.40 25.22 -10.14
C ILE A 600 18.54 24.71 -11.31
N TYR A 601 17.60 25.52 -11.79
CA TYR A 601 16.70 25.20 -12.89
C TYR A 601 17.13 25.82 -14.23
N GLY A 602 18.29 26.47 -14.28
CA GLY A 602 18.77 27.27 -15.41
C GLY A 602 18.91 28.75 -15.05
N GLU A 603 18.88 29.65 -16.03
CA GLU A 603 19.18 31.08 -15.80
C GLU A 603 18.23 31.74 -14.79
N LYS A 604 16.91 31.59 -15.00
CA LYS A 604 15.86 32.18 -14.16
C LYS A 604 14.66 31.25 -13.99
N PHE A 605 13.87 31.45 -12.93
CA PHE A 605 12.60 30.76 -12.69
C PHE A 605 11.48 31.71 -12.22
N PRO A 606 10.19 31.34 -12.42
CA PRO A 606 9.04 32.17 -12.04
C PRO A 606 8.89 32.43 -10.54
N ASP A 607 8.10 33.45 -10.17
CA ASP A 607 7.68 33.68 -8.79
C ASP A 607 6.69 32.60 -8.38
N GLU A 608 6.88 31.99 -7.21
CA GLU A 608 6.08 30.85 -6.78
C GLU A 608 4.74 31.27 -6.17
N ASN A 609 4.78 32.09 -5.10
CA ASN A 609 3.61 32.80 -4.57
C ASN A 609 4.02 33.97 -3.67
N PHE A 610 3.06 34.78 -3.24
CA PHE A 610 3.26 35.96 -2.39
C PHE A 610 2.47 35.90 -1.07
N MET A 611 2.24 34.69 -0.55
CA MET A 611 1.48 34.47 0.70
C MET A 611 2.20 35.10 1.91
N LEU A 612 3.51 34.89 1.98
CA LEU A 612 4.37 35.42 3.04
C LEU A 612 4.76 36.88 2.75
N LYS A 613 4.93 37.64 3.83
CA LYS A 613 5.16 39.10 3.80
C LYS A 613 6.48 39.43 4.50
N HIS A 614 7.10 40.55 4.15
CA HIS A 614 8.39 40.99 4.69
C HIS A 614 8.25 41.63 6.09
N LYS A 615 7.63 40.90 7.01
CA LYS A 615 7.28 41.33 8.38
C LYS A 615 8.43 41.12 9.36
N GLY A 616 9.42 42.01 9.31
CA GLY A 616 10.46 42.14 10.33
C GLY A 616 11.88 41.72 9.91
N GLU A 617 12.82 41.85 10.85
CA GLU A 617 14.23 41.51 10.64
C GLU A 617 14.44 39.99 10.48
N GLY A 618 15.45 39.61 9.69
CA GLY A 618 15.82 38.21 9.44
C GLY A 618 14.99 37.51 8.36
N ILE A 619 14.02 38.18 7.73
CA ILE A 619 13.28 37.59 6.59
C ILE A 619 14.21 37.38 5.40
N LEU A 620 14.12 36.20 4.79
CA LEU A 620 14.89 35.79 3.63
C LEU A 620 14.00 35.78 2.37
N SER A 621 14.41 36.52 1.34
CA SER A 621 13.59 36.76 0.14
C SER A 621 14.40 36.84 -1.14
N MET A 622 13.77 36.54 -2.28
CA MET A 622 14.43 36.48 -3.59
C MET A 622 14.72 37.88 -4.14
N ALA A 623 15.96 38.12 -4.59
CA ALA A 623 16.29 39.28 -5.42
C ALA A 623 16.04 38.94 -6.89
N ASN A 624 15.12 39.66 -7.53
CA ASN A 624 14.76 39.48 -8.94
C ASN A 624 14.87 40.83 -9.69
N ALA A 625 14.88 40.78 -11.02
CA ALA A 625 14.94 41.95 -11.90
C ALA A 625 13.55 42.38 -12.41
N GLY A 626 12.49 41.98 -11.69
CA GLY A 626 11.10 42.08 -12.12
C GLY A 626 10.35 40.74 -11.98
N PRO A 627 9.04 40.73 -12.23
CA PRO A 627 8.21 39.54 -12.05
C PRO A 627 8.76 38.32 -12.80
N ASN A 628 8.77 37.16 -12.13
CA ASN A 628 9.17 35.86 -12.67
C ASN A 628 10.64 35.74 -13.11
N THR A 629 11.54 36.52 -12.50
CA THR A 629 12.97 36.53 -12.86
C THR A 629 13.89 36.10 -11.71
N ASN A 630 13.45 35.14 -10.89
CA ASN A 630 14.24 34.62 -9.77
C ASN A 630 15.47 33.84 -10.26
N GLY A 631 16.63 34.09 -9.67
CA GLY A 631 17.88 33.38 -9.95
C GLY A 631 18.43 32.75 -8.67
N SER A 632 19.70 33.02 -8.38
CA SER A 632 20.32 32.67 -7.08
C SER A 632 20.48 33.84 -6.13
N GLN A 633 20.21 35.07 -6.57
CA GLN A 633 20.34 36.22 -5.70
C GLN A 633 19.21 36.27 -4.67
N PHE A 634 19.56 36.62 -3.44
CA PHE A 634 18.66 36.73 -2.30
C PHE A 634 19.03 37.94 -1.46
N PHE A 635 18.12 38.37 -0.59
CA PHE A 635 18.41 39.35 0.44
C PHE A 635 17.83 38.93 1.80
N ILE A 636 18.53 39.35 2.86
CA ILE A 636 18.10 39.24 4.25
C ILE A 636 17.66 40.63 4.70
N CYS A 637 16.39 40.77 5.11
CA CYS A 637 15.87 42.03 5.62
C CYS A 637 16.44 42.33 7.01
N THR A 638 16.86 43.57 7.27
CA THR A 638 17.30 44.01 8.60
C THR A 638 16.25 44.85 9.33
N VAL A 639 15.19 45.22 8.62
CA VAL A 639 13.97 45.88 9.12
C VAL A 639 12.75 45.35 8.36
N GLU A 640 11.53 45.74 8.76
CA GLU A 640 10.33 45.47 7.98
C GLU A 640 10.36 46.22 6.64
N THR A 641 10.11 45.52 5.53
CA THR A 641 10.20 46.07 4.16
C THR A 641 8.92 45.79 3.36
N SER A 642 7.78 46.29 3.85
CA SER A 642 6.44 46.01 3.26
C SER A 642 6.27 46.46 1.81
N TRP A 643 7.06 47.43 1.33
CA TRP A 643 7.03 47.88 -0.09
C TRP A 643 7.54 46.83 -1.10
N LEU A 644 8.16 45.73 -0.61
CA LEU A 644 8.60 44.59 -1.39
C LEU A 644 7.54 43.47 -1.49
N ASP A 645 6.46 43.56 -0.70
CA ASP A 645 5.38 42.58 -0.71
C ASP A 645 4.69 42.50 -2.07
N GLY A 646 4.42 41.27 -2.53
CA GLY A 646 3.82 41.03 -3.85
C GLY A 646 4.77 41.20 -5.03
N LYS A 647 6.06 41.50 -4.78
CA LYS A 647 7.10 41.67 -5.82
C LYS A 647 8.27 40.69 -5.65
N HIS A 648 8.60 40.36 -4.41
CA HIS A 648 9.69 39.44 -4.07
C HIS A 648 9.16 38.28 -3.23
N VAL A 649 9.56 37.06 -3.59
CA VAL A 649 9.11 35.83 -2.92
C VAL A 649 9.88 35.65 -1.62
N VAL A 650 9.17 35.71 -0.49
CA VAL A 650 9.71 35.34 0.84
C VAL A 650 9.76 33.82 0.93
N PHE A 651 10.93 33.26 1.23
CA PHE A 651 11.16 31.82 1.21
C PHE A 651 11.86 31.26 2.43
N GLY A 652 12.21 32.08 3.41
CA GLY A 652 12.74 31.62 4.68
C GLY A 652 12.91 32.73 5.69
N ARG A 653 13.55 32.40 6.81
CA ARG A 653 13.96 33.36 7.83
C ARG A 653 15.23 32.90 8.53
N VAL A 654 15.98 33.85 9.08
CA VAL A 654 17.06 33.59 10.03
C VAL A 654 16.45 33.02 11.32
N VAL A 655 16.94 31.87 11.76
CA VAL A 655 16.57 31.24 13.04
C VAL A 655 17.68 31.34 14.09
N ASP A 656 18.93 31.52 13.65
CA ASP A 656 20.08 31.76 14.53
C ASP A 656 21.14 32.60 13.81
N GLY A 657 21.92 33.40 14.56
CA GLY A 657 22.98 34.26 14.02
C GLY A 657 22.51 35.65 13.51
N MET A 658 21.42 36.20 14.06
CA MET A 658 20.95 37.55 13.68
C MET A 658 21.92 38.67 14.10
N ASP A 659 22.68 38.47 15.17
CA ASP A 659 23.80 39.33 15.59
C ASP A 659 24.93 39.37 14.55
N ILE A 660 25.17 38.25 13.85
CA ILE A 660 26.10 38.18 12.72
C ILE A 660 25.57 38.96 11.52
N VAL A 661 24.27 38.86 11.23
CA VAL A 661 23.61 39.66 10.19
C VAL A 661 23.73 41.16 10.48
N LYS A 662 23.53 41.59 11.74
CA LYS A 662 23.74 42.99 12.16
C LYS A 662 25.20 43.43 12.07
N SER A 663 26.14 42.52 12.35
CA SER A 663 27.58 42.78 12.17
C SER A 663 27.94 42.98 10.69
N ILE A 664 27.36 42.18 9.80
CA ILE A 664 27.47 42.35 8.34
C ILE A 664 26.84 43.69 7.89
N GLU A 665 25.68 44.03 8.42
CA GLU A 665 25.01 45.30 8.13
C GLU A 665 25.87 46.51 8.51
N SER A 666 26.58 46.46 9.64
CA SER A 666 27.42 47.57 10.14
C SER A 666 28.58 47.96 9.21
N VAL A 667 29.00 47.03 8.34
CA VAL A 667 30.02 47.27 7.32
C VAL A 667 29.43 47.69 5.96
N GLY A 668 28.10 47.83 5.87
CA GLY A 668 27.41 48.38 4.70
C GLY A 668 27.48 49.91 4.59
N SER A 669 26.85 50.43 3.54
CA SER A 669 26.72 51.87 3.29
C SER A 669 25.42 52.20 2.56
N GLN A 670 25.04 53.48 2.51
CA GLN A 670 23.83 53.91 1.81
C GLN A 670 23.90 53.70 0.28
N SER A 671 25.11 53.62 -0.30
CA SER A 671 25.29 53.23 -1.71
C SER A 671 25.20 51.71 -1.93
N GLY A 672 25.09 50.93 -0.86
CA GLY A 672 25.13 49.48 -0.88
C GLY A 672 26.54 48.87 -0.91
N GLN A 673 27.59 49.67 -1.10
CA GLN A 673 28.96 49.16 -1.07
C GLN A 673 29.38 48.78 0.34
N THR A 674 30.11 47.66 0.47
CA THR A 674 30.64 47.20 1.76
C THR A 674 32.04 47.79 2.01
N LYS A 675 32.28 48.25 3.24
CA LYS A 675 33.57 48.79 3.70
C LYS A 675 34.66 47.71 3.79
N LYS A 676 34.24 46.45 3.92
CA LYS A 676 35.10 45.26 3.98
C LYS A 676 34.43 44.13 3.18
N PRO A 677 35.19 43.25 2.51
CA PRO A 677 34.62 42.08 1.85
C PRO A 677 33.79 41.23 2.81
N VAL A 678 32.56 40.90 2.44
CA VAL A 678 31.66 40.02 3.20
C VAL A 678 31.43 38.76 2.38
N VAL A 679 31.92 37.61 2.84
CA VAL A 679 31.98 36.36 2.06
C VAL A 679 31.38 35.19 2.85
N ILE A 680 30.60 34.37 2.15
CA ILE A 680 30.11 33.07 2.63
C ILE A 680 31.30 32.09 2.56
N ALA A 681 31.97 31.87 3.68
CA ALA A 681 33.17 31.02 3.75
C ALA A 681 32.80 29.53 3.60
N ASN A 682 31.65 29.13 4.13
CA ASN A 682 31.11 27.78 3.99
C ASN A 682 29.58 27.81 4.08
N CYS A 683 28.91 26.83 3.50
CA CYS A 683 27.47 26.69 3.56
C CYS A 683 27.05 25.23 3.42
N GLY A 684 25.82 24.92 3.82
CA GLY A 684 25.28 23.57 3.74
C GLY A 684 23.90 23.46 4.36
N GLN A 685 23.38 22.23 4.38
CA GLN A 685 22.14 21.86 5.06
C GLN A 685 22.48 21.27 6.44
N LEU A 686 21.64 21.54 7.44
CA LEU A 686 21.75 21.01 8.81
C LEU A 686 20.96 19.73 9.00
#